data_AF-A0A0D1EDM6-F1
#
_entry.id   AF-A0A0D1EDM6-F1
#
_cell.length_a   1.000
_cell.length_b   1.000
_cell.length_c   1.000
_cell.angle_alpha   90.00
_cell.angle_beta   90.00
_cell.angle_gamma   90.00
#
_symmetry.space_group_name_H-M   'P 1'
#
loop_
_entity.id
_entity.type
_entity.pdbx_description
1 polymer ?
#
loop_
_entity_poly.entity_id
_entity_poly.type
_entity_poly.pdbx_seq_one_letter_code
_entity_poly.pdbx_strand_id
1 'polypeptide(L)'
;MIVRVRSKDGNFRFELQPTDDASQLIAKVLETMPNADSDSLNFSNQPRGGEFAASTLKGSTLAELGIAHGHLLFASYKERPSTAADSNSSDTAPPPSTSTLESSSSATASSSQHQPSPLPARPKKPWEAVEEHTVDTYWQAQQGKITRKKDSQFCRHGPKGMCDYCMPLEPYDSKYQTENNIKHLSFHAYLRKQDIATNKPSQSFIPPLEEVDYSVKKPCPSASHLSWPAGICTKCQPSAITLQRQPYRMVDHVEFAHPDLIENILSFWRSTATQRFGFLLGRYEAYHDVPMGIKAVVEAIHEPPQEGELDGLTLGVPWEEQPRVEKLAKLCGLEFVGMIYSDLSPADPTHQDPSLAGKVVCKRHKDSFFLSGIETIFAAQLQLGNPNPSRFSSTGRFNSKFVTCILSGTEEGAIDVSAYQISEQGMGMVQADMIEASVNPNIIRVKPSEGERYVPEVFYRYTNEYKIDVKESAKPTFPVEYLIVNATHGFPNAPNPTFLSSKFPIENRPGLHDQDLTVALTNIGKIVGQKELFPIGDGIESTKGKSRADDDQVRDKLVGVLSDWHLLAFLDTSGFLDQDDMAALCRLATTHDSGASLDALLLRPGWQTLMALAREHAPHSASGTKASDPPKDQFIYDGGVDSDDDVGFDDANEDFYDDGQDDDDDDDEVQISHVRRASARNDFSDTDAATAAAIAAASADDAPAGVKVCSHCTYHNEPSASDCEICGLPL
;
A
#
# COMPACT_ATOMS: atom_id res chain seq x y z
N MET A 1 -30.14 45.22 -13.61
CA MET A 1 -28.69 45.57 -13.60
C MET A 1 -27.96 44.81 -12.49
N ILE A 2 -26.63 44.63 -12.61
CA ILE A 2 -25.85 43.89 -11.60
C ILE A 2 -24.95 44.85 -10.83
N VAL A 3 -25.12 44.94 -9.51
CA VAL A 3 -24.23 45.66 -8.60
C VAL A 3 -23.30 44.64 -7.93
N ARG A 4 -22.00 44.93 -7.89
CA ARG A 4 -21.00 44.06 -7.23
C ARG A 4 -20.65 44.65 -5.87
N VAL A 5 -20.63 43.84 -4.82
CA VAL A 5 -20.25 44.26 -3.47
C VAL A 5 -19.12 43.38 -2.96
N ARG A 6 -18.03 44.00 -2.50
CA ARG A 6 -16.91 43.33 -1.84
C ARG A 6 -16.93 43.63 -0.35
N SER A 7 -17.13 42.62 0.47
CA SER A 7 -16.88 42.68 1.93
C SER A 7 -15.70 41.79 2.31
N LYS A 8 -15.46 41.62 3.61
CA LYS A 8 -14.54 40.63 4.17
C LYS A 8 -14.99 39.17 3.92
N ASP A 9 -16.28 38.94 3.72
CA ASP A 9 -16.88 37.61 3.54
C ASP A 9 -16.84 37.15 2.07
N GLY A 10 -16.57 38.07 1.13
CA GLY A 10 -16.39 37.73 -0.27
C GLY A 10 -16.81 38.83 -1.26
N ASN A 11 -16.99 38.41 -2.51
CA ASN A 11 -17.50 39.24 -3.59
C ASN A 11 -18.90 38.75 -4.01
N PHE A 12 -19.91 39.56 -3.76
CA PHE A 12 -21.30 39.26 -4.04
C PHE A 12 -21.80 40.04 -5.25
N ARG A 13 -22.82 39.51 -5.93
CA ARG A 13 -23.43 40.12 -7.11
C ARG A 13 -24.93 40.20 -6.90
N PHE A 14 -25.48 41.40 -6.85
CA PHE A 14 -26.90 41.63 -6.63
C PHE A 14 -27.56 42.13 -7.91
N GLU A 15 -28.61 41.42 -8.33
CA GLU A 15 -29.47 41.88 -9.40
C GLU A 15 -30.56 42.81 -8.85
N LEU A 16 -30.58 44.03 -9.36
CA LEU A 16 -31.40 45.18 -8.94
C LEU A 16 -31.72 46.02 -10.18
N GLN A 17 -32.77 46.83 -10.19
CA GLN A 17 -33.06 47.80 -11.25
C GLN A 17 -32.49 49.20 -10.93
N PRO A 18 -32.18 50.03 -11.93
CA PRO A 18 -31.70 51.40 -11.69
C PRO A 18 -32.68 52.27 -10.89
N THR A 19 -33.97 51.97 -10.97
CA THR A 19 -35.07 52.61 -10.25
C THR A 19 -35.29 52.10 -8.83
N ASP A 20 -34.60 51.03 -8.42
CA ASP A 20 -34.75 50.51 -7.06
C ASP A 20 -34.11 51.46 -6.05
N ASP A 21 -34.71 51.57 -4.87
CA ASP A 21 -34.16 52.31 -3.74
C ASP A 21 -32.95 51.57 -3.14
N ALA A 22 -31.95 52.31 -2.65
CA ALA A 22 -30.76 51.71 -2.04
C ALA A 22 -31.07 50.80 -0.84
N SER A 23 -32.21 50.97 -0.16
CA SER A 23 -32.68 50.04 0.87
C SER A 23 -32.80 48.59 0.40
N GLN A 24 -33.12 48.33 -0.88
CA GLN A 24 -33.13 46.97 -1.43
C GLN A 24 -31.73 46.38 -1.58
N LEU A 25 -30.74 47.20 -1.95
CA LEU A 25 -29.33 46.79 -1.96
C LEU A 25 -28.84 46.47 -0.54
N ILE A 26 -29.22 47.30 0.44
CA ILE A 26 -28.87 47.12 1.86
C ILE A 26 -29.47 45.82 2.41
N ALA A 27 -30.75 45.54 2.13
CA ALA A 27 -31.41 44.30 2.54
C ALA A 27 -30.69 43.06 1.99
N LYS A 28 -30.45 43.00 0.68
CA LYS A 28 -29.74 41.86 0.05
C LYS A 28 -28.30 41.69 0.57
N VAL A 29 -27.62 42.79 0.88
CA VAL A 29 -26.28 42.75 1.50
C VAL A 29 -26.34 42.14 2.91
N LEU A 30 -27.29 42.55 3.75
CA LEU A 30 -27.45 42.03 5.11
C LEU A 30 -27.96 40.57 5.14
N GLU A 31 -28.84 40.18 4.22
CA GLU A 31 -29.26 38.78 4.03
C GLU A 31 -28.07 37.88 3.69
N THR A 32 -27.12 38.38 2.91
CA THR A 32 -25.91 37.64 2.49
C THR A 32 -24.80 37.68 3.55
N MET A 33 -24.87 38.61 4.51
CA MET A 33 -23.88 38.84 5.56
C MET A 33 -24.54 38.79 6.95
N PRO A 34 -25.04 37.63 7.41
CA PRO A 34 -25.89 37.53 8.62
C PRO A 34 -25.18 37.93 9.93
N ASN A 35 -23.85 37.90 9.94
CA ASN A 35 -23.02 38.32 11.08
C ASN A 35 -22.79 39.85 11.13
N ALA A 36 -23.27 40.60 10.13
CA ALA A 36 -23.13 42.05 10.08
C ALA A 36 -24.07 42.77 11.04
N ASP A 37 -23.52 43.67 11.84
CA ASP A 37 -24.31 44.65 12.57
C ASP A 37 -24.82 45.74 11.61
N SER A 38 -26.15 45.84 11.48
CA SER A 38 -26.84 46.66 10.47
C SER A 38 -26.52 48.14 10.56
N ASP A 39 -26.25 48.61 11.78
CA ASP A 39 -26.04 50.03 12.08
C ASP A 39 -24.58 50.45 11.84
N SER A 40 -23.70 49.46 11.63
CA SER A 40 -22.28 49.64 11.34
C SER A 40 -21.91 49.52 9.85
N LEU A 41 -22.88 49.21 8.99
CA LEU A 41 -22.67 48.96 7.57
C LEU A 41 -22.38 50.27 6.80
N ASN A 42 -21.20 50.35 6.20
CA ASN A 42 -20.77 51.44 5.31
C ASN A 42 -20.54 50.92 3.89
N PHE A 43 -20.74 51.79 2.89
CA PHE A 43 -20.33 51.56 1.50
C PHE A 43 -19.30 52.60 1.03
N SER A 44 -18.33 52.19 0.21
CA SER A 44 -17.42 53.07 -0.51
C SER A 44 -17.25 52.64 -1.97
N ASN A 45 -16.94 53.60 -2.84
CA ASN A 45 -16.52 53.35 -4.23
C ASN A 45 -15.01 53.02 -4.33
N GLN A 46 -14.27 53.00 -3.22
CA GLN A 46 -12.82 52.74 -3.18
C GLN A 46 -12.47 51.72 -2.08
N PRO A 47 -11.33 51.00 -2.19
CA PRO A 47 -10.95 49.97 -1.22
C PRO A 47 -10.67 50.48 0.21
N ARG A 48 -10.34 51.77 0.38
CA ARG A 48 -10.11 52.44 1.66
C ARG A 48 -10.45 53.93 1.52
N GLY A 49 -11.18 54.48 2.49
CA GLY A 49 -11.62 55.88 2.48
C GLY A 49 -12.89 56.12 1.66
N GLY A 50 -13.55 57.26 1.88
CA GLY A 50 -14.81 57.60 1.21
C GLY A 50 -16.01 56.73 1.63
N GLU A 51 -16.02 56.26 2.87
CA GLU A 51 -17.12 55.45 3.43
C GLU A 51 -18.34 56.32 3.75
N PHE A 52 -19.51 55.88 3.28
CA PHE A 52 -20.82 56.45 3.60
C PHE A 52 -21.65 55.41 4.35
N ALA A 53 -22.32 55.82 5.42
CA ALA A 53 -23.21 54.94 6.18
C ALA A 53 -24.38 54.47 5.32
N ALA A 54 -24.63 53.17 5.25
CA ALA A 54 -25.71 52.58 4.45
C ALA A 54 -27.08 53.18 4.82
N SER A 55 -27.29 53.50 6.09
CA SER A 55 -28.50 54.18 6.59
C SER A 55 -28.79 55.52 5.89
N THR A 56 -27.77 56.25 5.44
CA THR A 56 -27.92 57.55 4.76
C THR A 56 -28.25 57.47 3.27
N LEU A 57 -28.21 56.27 2.68
CA LEU A 57 -28.53 56.05 1.27
C LEU A 57 -30.02 55.71 1.02
N LYS A 58 -30.77 55.39 2.08
CA LYS A 58 -32.20 55.03 2.01
C LYS A 58 -33.03 56.26 1.59
N GLY A 59 -33.94 56.10 0.62
CA GLY A 59 -34.75 57.18 0.06
C GLY A 59 -34.21 57.80 -1.23
N SER A 60 -33.12 57.26 -1.78
CA SER A 60 -32.57 57.62 -3.09
C SER A 60 -32.47 56.38 -3.99
N THR A 61 -32.78 56.54 -5.27
CA THR A 61 -32.64 55.46 -6.25
C THR A 61 -31.17 55.17 -6.55
N LEU A 62 -30.86 53.93 -6.93
CA LEU A 62 -29.50 53.53 -7.30
C LEU A 62 -28.96 54.36 -8.48
N ALA A 63 -29.82 54.80 -9.41
CA ALA A 63 -29.45 55.70 -10.51
C ALA A 63 -29.04 57.12 -10.01
N GLU A 64 -29.78 57.70 -9.06
CA GLU A 64 -29.45 59.02 -8.47
C GLU A 64 -28.15 58.98 -7.67
N LEU A 65 -27.85 57.83 -7.05
CA LEU A 65 -26.58 57.57 -6.37
C LEU A 65 -25.41 57.25 -7.32
N GLY A 66 -25.63 57.28 -8.64
CA GLY A 66 -24.60 57.00 -9.66
C GLY A 66 -24.18 55.54 -9.75
N ILE A 67 -24.98 54.61 -9.22
CA ILE A 67 -24.67 53.16 -9.21
C ILE A 67 -25.19 52.53 -10.50
N ALA A 68 -24.27 52.35 -11.46
CA ALA A 68 -24.56 51.75 -12.76
C ALA A 68 -24.33 50.22 -12.81
N HIS A 69 -24.75 49.58 -13.92
CA HIS A 69 -24.47 48.17 -14.16
C HIS A 69 -22.96 47.88 -14.11
N GLY A 70 -22.57 46.89 -13.31
CA GLY A 70 -21.19 46.46 -13.14
C GLY A 70 -20.40 47.26 -12.11
N HIS A 71 -20.98 48.30 -11.47
CA HIS A 71 -20.29 49.07 -10.44
C HIS A 71 -19.87 48.18 -9.25
N LEU A 72 -18.71 48.46 -8.65
CA LEU A 72 -18.15 47.71 -7.53
C LEU A 72 -18.12 48.60 -6.28
N LEU A 73 -18.91 48.23 -5.28
CA LEU A 73 -18.93 48.85 -3.97
C LEU A 73 -18.12 48.00 -2.98
N PHE A 74 -17.44 48.66 -2.06
CA PHE A 74 -16.76 48.04 -0.92
C PHE A 74 -17.64 48.22 0.31
N ALA A 75 -17.97 47.12 0.99
CA ALA A 75 -18.80 47.11 2.19
C ALA A 75 -17.94 46.81 3.43
N SER A 76 -17.97 47.70 4.42
CA SER A 76 -17.31 47.52 5.72
C SER A 76 -18.35 47.55 6.84
N TYR A 77 -18.17 46.69 7.84
CA TYR A 77 -19.11 46.54 8.97
C TYR A 77 -18.43 45.86 10.18
N LYS A 78 -19.02 46.02 11.37
CA LYS A 78 -18.63 45.34 12.62
C LYS A 78 -19.46 44.09 12.84
N GLU A 79 -18.85 43.05 13.40
CA GLU A 79 -19.56 41.81 13.71
C GLU A 79 -20.44 42.00 14.95
N ARG A 80 -21.67 41.47 14.89
CA ARG A 80 -22.57 41.49 16.05
C ARG A 80 -21.97 40.60 17.16
N PRO A 81 -21.74 41.12 18.39
CA PRO A 81 -21.24 40.30 19.49
C PRO A 81 -22.26 39.22 19.87
N SER A 82 -21.80 37.98 19.97
CA SER A 82 -22.66 36.82 20.27
C SER A 82 -22.99 36.71 21.75
N THR A 83 -24.16 37.21 22.15
CA THR A 83 -24.78 36.85 23.43
C THR A 83 -25.43 35.47 23.33
N ALA A 84 -25.04 34.55 24.22
CA ALA A 84 -25.60 33.22 24.28
C ALA A 84 -26.93 33.19 25.06
N ALA A 85 -27.97 32.59 24.44
CA ALA A 85 -29.18 32.03 25.04
C ALA A 85 -30.08 33.00 25.88
N ASP A 86 -31.39 32.84 26.03
CA ASP A 86 -32.17 31.61 26.07
C ASP A 86 -33.70 31.87 25.96
N SER A 87 -34.49 30.79 26.01
CA SER A 87 -35.96 30.79 26.00
C SER A 87 -36.66 31.39 27.25
N ASN A 88 -37.88 31.90 27.04
CA ASN A 88 -38.89 32.38 28.02
C ASN A 88 -38.74 31.97 29.51
N SER A 89 -38.72 32.96 30.40
CA SER A 89 -39.70 33.10 31.50
C SER A 89 -39.49 34.41 32.29
N SER A 90 -40.48 34.79 33.10
CA SER A 90 -40.65 36.12 33.69
C SER A 90 -40.25 36.23 35.18
N ASP A 91 -40.15 37.50 35.61
CA ASP A 91 -40.33 38.02 36.99
C ASP A 91 -39.15 38.14 37.99
N THR A 92 -38.78 39.41 38.20
CA THR A 92 -38.81 40.12 39.50
C THR A 92 -37.64 40.00 40.50
N ALA A 93 -36.71 40.97 40.37
CA ALA A 93 -36.24 41.88 41.43
C ALA A 93 -35.42 41.30 42.64
N PRO A 94 -34.76 42.13 43.48
CA PRO A 94 -33.29 42.11 43.47
C PRO A 94 -32.66 41.97 44.90
N PRO A 95 -31.50 42.56 45.28
CA PRO A 95 -30.44 41.87 46.04
C PRO A 95 -30.42 42.42 47.53
N PRO A 96 -29.34 42.45 48.37
CA PRO A 96 -27.92 42.28 48.04
C PRO A 96 -26.89 41.85 49.14
N SER A 97 -25.60 41.90 48.74
CA SER A 97 -24.44 42.42 49.51
C SER A 97 -23.71 41.61 50.61
N THR A 98 -22.38 41.56 50.45
CA THR A 98 -21.30 41.77 51.47
C THR A 98 -21.09 40.74 52.61
N SER A 99 -19.87 40.51 53.16
CA SER A 99 -18.49 40.86 52.74
C SER A 99 -17.41 40.22 53.66
N THR A 100 -16.33 39.70 53.04
CA THR A 100 -14.88 39.94 53.33
C THR A 100 -14.13 39.40 54.58
N LEU A 101 -12.80 39.32 54.39
CA LEU A 101 -11.67 39.14 55.33
C LEU A 101 -11.30 37.67 55.61
N GLU A 102 -10.22 37.06 55.08
CA GLU A 102 -8.77 37.43 55.05
C GLU A 102 -8.13 37.38 56.46
N SER A 103 -6.94 36.82 56.75
CA SER A 103 -5.73 36.41 55.96
C SER A 103 -5.15 35.09 56.56
N SER A 104 -4.01 34.48 56.20
CA SER A 104 -2.72 34.98 55.66
C SER A 104 -1.83 33.88 55.04
N SER A 105 -0.73 34.31 54.40
CA SER A 105 0.01 33.64 53.31
C SER A 105 1.50 33.40 53.55
N SER A 106 2.10 32.46 52.79
CA SER A 106 3.49 32.47 52.25
C SER A 106 3.46 31.62 50.96
N ALA A 107 3.81 32.03 49.72
CA ALA A 107 4.96 32.78 49.19
C ALA A 107 6.30 32.01 49.41
N THR A 108 7.22 31.82 48.46
CA THR A 108 7.41 32.30 47.06
C THR A 108 8.52 31.43 46.40
N ALA A 109 8.87 31.42 45.09
CA ALA A 109 8.44 32.11 43.86
C ALA A 109 8.98 31.31 42.63
N SER A 110 8.49 31.58 41.39
CA SER A 110 9.36 31.71 40.20
C SER A 110 8.67 32.40 39.01
N SER A 111 9.43 33.32 38.41
CA SER A 111 9.24 34.14 37.19
C SER A 111 8.13 33.80 36.18
N SER A 112 7.33 34.82 35.88
CA SER A 112 6.32 34.89 34.80
C SER A 112 6.89 35.20 33.40
N GLN A 113 6.34 34.54 32.37
CA GLN A 113 6.23 35.11 31.02
C GLN A 113 4.79 34.93 30.52
N HIS A 114 4.24 35.94 29.84
CA HIS A 114 2.85 35.94 29.36
C HIS A 114 2.68 35.00 28.15
N GLN A 115 1.74 34.05 28.23
CA GLN A 115 1.14 33.43 27.05
C GLN A 115 -0.07 34.27 26.58
N PRO A 116 -0.18 34.63 25.29
CA PRO A 116 -1.42 35.14 24.73
C PRO A 116 -2.44 34.00 24.57
N SER A 117 -3.70 34.27 24.91
CA SER A 117 -4.81 33.33 24.76
C SER A 117 -4.99 32.90 23.29
N PRO A 118 -5.23 31.61 23.00
CA PRO A 118 -5.41 31.15 21.64
C PRO A 118 -6.73 31.69 21.05
N LEU A 119 -6.62 32.31 19.87
CA LEU A 119 -7.76 32.61 18.99
C LEU A 119 -8.46 31.30 18.60
N PRO A 120 -9.78 31.31 18.30
CA PRO A 120 -10.47 30.12 17.82
C PRO A 120 -9.81 29.63 16.53
N ALA A 121 -9.18 28.46 16.60
CA ALA A 121 -8.46 27.89 15.47
C ALA A 121 -9.45 27.57 14.34
N ARG A 122 -9.08 27.95 13.10
CA ARG A 122 -9.78 27.53 11.89
C ARG A 122 -9.93 25.99 11.92
N PRO A 123 -11.09 25.41 11.58
CA PRO A 123 -11.20 23.96 11.42
C PRO A 123 -10.16 23.52 10.39
N LYS A 124 -9.24 22.64 10.81
CA LYS A 124 -8.22 22.06 9.92
C LYS A 124 -8.94 21.35 8.78
N LYS A 125 -8.46 21.54 7.56
CA LYS A 125 -8.96 20.76 6.42
C LYS A 125 -8.51 19.30 6.57
N PRO A 126 -9.17 18.32 5.91
CA PRO A 126 -8.83 16.90 6.06
C PRO A 126 -7.33 16.65 5.91
N TRP A 127 -6.73 17.17 4.85
CA TRP A 127 -5.31 17.03 4.52
C TRP A 127 -4.33 17.81 5.43
N GLU A 128 -4.81 18.70 6.30
CA GLU A 128 -3.98 19.45 7.25
C GLU A 128 -3.86 18.73 8.61
N ALA A 129 -4.57 17.61 8.80
CA ALA A 129 -4.62 16.82 10.04
C ALA A 129 -4.13 15.37 9.88
N VAL A 130 -3.76 14.96 8.65
CA VAL A 130 -3.34 13.60 8.32
C VAL A 130 -1.92 13.33 8.79
N GLU A 131 -1.71 12.17 9.41
CA GLU A 131 -0.42 11.58 9.68
C GLU A 131 -0.04 10.66 8.52
N GLU A 132 1.02 11.01 7.79
CA GLU A 132 1.53 10.23 6.64
C GLU A 132 2.58 9.20 7.11
N HIS A 133 2.85 8.18 6.30
CA HIS A 133 3.80 7.15 6.71
C HIS A 133 5.22 7.74 6.76
N THR A 134 6.09 7.16 7.59
CA THR A 134 7.47 7.61 7.79
C THR A 134 8.22 7.72 6.45
N VAL A 135 8.04 6.77 5.54
CA VAL A 135 8.61 6.77 4.18
C VAL A 135 8.18 7.98 3.34
N ASP A 136 6.96 8.49 3.50
CA ASP A 136 6.47 9.63 2.73
C ASP A 136 7.09 10.93 3.23
N THR A 137 7.17 11.09 4.56
CA THR A 137 7.85 12.25 5.17
C THR A 137 9.35 12.26 4.87
N TYR A 138 9.98 11.08 4.81
CA TYR A 138 11.35 10.91 4.33
C TYR A 138 11.50 11.40 2.88
N TRP A 139 10.70 10.88 1.94
CA TRP A 139 10.82 11.26 0.52
C TRP A 139 10.45 12.72 0.25
N GLN A 140 9.51 13.28 1.01
CA GLN A 140 9.18 14.71 0.95
C GLN A 140 10.38 15.60 1.32
N ALA A 141 11.18 15.19 2.31
CA ALA A 141 12.38 15.93 2.72
C ALA A 141 13.55 15.82 1.71
N GLN A 142 13.55 14.81 0.85
CA GLN A 142 14.65 14.55 -0.09
C GLN A 142 14.49 15.29 -1.41
N GLN A 143 15.59 15.84 -1.95
CA GLN A 143 15.56 16.47 -3.26
C GLN A 143 15.35 15.46 -4.41
N GLY A 144 15.62 14.17 -4.22
CA GLY A 144 15.26 13.09 -5.15
C GLY A 144 15.76 13.22 -6.60
N LYS A 145 16.70 14.13 -6.89
CA LYS A 145 17.26 14.32 -8.24
C LYS A 145 18.36 13.31 -8.53
N ILE A 146 18.39 12.83 -9.76
CA ILE A 146 19.35 11.82 -10.19
C ILE A 146 20.65 12.53 -10.59
N THR A 147 21.72 12.29 -9.84
CA THR A 147 23.04 12.90 -10.10
C THR A 147 23.69 12.30 -11.33
N ARG A 148 24.03 13.12 -12.33
CA ARG A 148 24.81 12.70 -13.50
C ARG A 148 26.30 12.98 -13.30
N LYS A 149 27.15 12.10 -13.84
CA LYS A 149 28.60 12.35 -13.97
C LYS A 149 28.84 13.36 -15.09
N LYS A 150 30.02 14.00 -15.10
CA LYS A 150 30.43 14.88 -16.22
C LYS A 150 30.60 14.03 -17.49
N ASP A 151 29.90 14.40 -18.56
CA ASP A 151 30.09 13.82 -19.89
C ASP A 151 31.46 14.24 -20.46
N SER A 152 32.26 13.27 -20.92
CA SER A 152 33.62 13.53 -21.43
C SER A 152 33.65 14.19 -22.81
N GLN A 153 32.59 14.03 -23.61
CA GLN A 153 32.50 14.51 -24.99
C GLN A 153 31.79 15.88 -25.08
N PHE A 154 30.73 16.09 -24.31
CA PHE A 154 29.85 17.25 -24.42
C PHE A 154 30.04 18.32 -23.32
N CYS A 155 30.57 17.99 -22.13
CA CYS A 155 30.71 18.97 -21.05
C CYS A 155 31.95 19.87 -21.18
N ARG A 156 31.80 21.01 -21.86
CA ARG A 156 32.84 22.05 -22.05
C ARG A 156 32.99 23.03 -20.86
N HIS A 157 33.10 22.50 -19.64
CA HIS A 157 33.31 23.31 -18.42
C HIS A 157 34.30 22.65 -17.45
N GLY A 158 34.82 23.45 -16.51
CA GLY A 158 35.67 22.99 -15.41
C GLY A 158 34.93 22.08 -14.42
N PRO A 159 35.64 21.48 -13.45
CA PRO A 159 35.09 20.42 -12.57
C PRO A 159 33.97 20.89 -11.62
N LYS A 160 33.88 22.19 -11.33
CA LYS A 160 32.79 22.81 -10.55
C LYS A 160 31.71 23.50 -11.41
N GLY A 161 31.83 23.41 -12.73
CA GLY A 161 30.81 23.90 -13.66
C GLY A 161 29.69 22.88 -13.87
N MET A 162 28.58 23.33 -14.46
CA MET A 162 27.44 22.49 -14.82
C MET A 162 26.87 22.95 -16.17
N CYS A 163 26.37 22.01 -16.96
CA CYS A 163 25.63 22.26 -18.20
C CYS A 163 24.54 21.20 -18.40
N ASP A 164 23.74 21.34 -19.47
CA ASP A 164 22.58 20.49 -19.77
C ASP A 164 22.90 18.99 -19.88
N TYR A 165 24.16 18.62 -20.12
CA TYR A 165 24.64 17.23 -20.20
C TYR A 165 24.98 16.60 -18.84
N CYS A 166 25.23 17.40 -17.80
CA CYS A 166 25.62 16.92 -16.46
C CYS A 166 24.76 17.45 -15.32
N MET A 167 23.82 18.38 -15.56
CA MET A 167 22.87 18.80 -14.53
C MET A 167 22.06 17.60 -13.99
N PRO A 168 21.73 17.55 -12.70
CA PRO A 168 20.90 16.47 -12.16
C PRO A 168 19.55 16.36 -12.89
N LEU A 169 19.13 15.13 -13.21
CA LEU A 169 17.82 14.88 -13.82
C LEU A 169 16.72 14.88 -12.75
N GLU A 170 15.50 15.19 -13.18
CA GLU A 170 14.31 15.00 -12.34
C GLU A 170 13.99 13.50 -12.20
N PRO A 171 13.42 13.05 -11.07
CA PRO A 171 13.11 11.63 -10.85
C PRO A 171 12.08 11.05 -11.83
N TYR A 172 11.36 11.91 -12.56
CA TYR A 172 10.37 11.53 -13.58
C TYR A 172 10.88 11.64 -15.02
N ASP A 173 12.20 11.71 -15.24
CA ASP A 173 12.79 11.71 -16.59
C ASP A 173 12.56 10.38 -17.32
N SER A 174 11.98 10.44 -18.53
CA SER A 174 11.58 9.25 -19.28
C SER A 174 12.73 8.52 -19.98
N LYS A 175 13.85 9.19 -20.26
CA LYS A 175 15.03 8.54 -20.84
C LYS A 175 15.71 7.68 -19.79
N TYR A 176 15.92 8.24 -18.60
CA TYR A 176 16.46 7.49 -17.47
C TYR A 176 15.64 6.25 -17.12
N GLN A 177 14.30 6.35 -17.09
CA GLN A 177 13.41 5.20 -16.89
C GLN A 177 13.63 4.11 -17.94
N THR A 178 13.70 4.49 -19.22
CA THR A 178 13.91 3.56 -20.34
C THR A 178 15.27 2.87 -20.25
N GLU A 179 16.33 3.64 -19.98
CA GLU A 179 17.72 3.16 -19.85
C GLU A 179 17.89 2.17 -18.69
N ASN A 180 17.11 2.31 -17.61
CA ASN A 180 17.17 1.46 -16.42
C ASN A 180 16.03 0.42 -16.34
N ASN A 181 15.25 0.22 -17.42
CA ASN A 181 14.12 -0.72 -17.51
C ASN A 181 13.01 -0.49 -16.45
N ILE A 182 12.84 0.75 -15.97
CA ILE A 182 11.84 1.14 -14.99
C ILE A 182 10.49 1.35 -15.70
N LYS A 183 9.57 0.39 -15.55
CA LYS A 183 8.26 0.36 -16.24
C LYS A 183 7.26 1.45 -15.82
N HIS A 184 7.34 1.90 -14.56
CA HIS A 184 6.39 2.85 -13.96
C HIS A 184 7.12 3.86 -13.07
N LEU A 185 6.59 5.07 -12.95
CA LEU A 185 7.06 6.05 -11.96
C LEU A 185 6.77 5.55 -10.54
N SER A 186 7.67 5.83 -9.60
CA SER A 186 7.34 5.78 -8.18
C SER A 186 6.28 6.84 -7.85
N PHE A 187 5.48 6.60 -6.81
CA PHE A 187 4.46 7.55 -6.37
C PHE A 187 5.03 8.93 -6.07
N HIS A 188 6.19 9.03 -5.41
CA HIS A 188 6.80 10.33 -5.08
C HIS A 188 7.35 11.07 -6.30
N ALA A 189 7.87 10.36 -7.31
CA ALA A 189 8.25 10.97 -8.59
C ALA A 189 7.04 11.51 -9.35
N TYR A 190 5.93 10.76 -9.35
CA TYR A 190 4.65 11.19 -9.92
C TYR A 190 4.05 12.39 -9.17
N LEU A 191 3.94 12.31 -7.84
CA LEU A 191 3.45 13.37 -6.98
C LEU A 191 4.22 14.67 -7.21
N ARG A 192 5.56 14.63 -7.23
CA ARG A 192 6.38 15.82 -7.50
C ARG A 192 6.08 16.44 -8.86
N LYS A 193 5.86 15.63 -9.90
CA LYS A 193 5.49 16.11 -11.23
C LYS A 193 4.15 16.87 -11.21
N GLN A 194 3.17 16.38 -10.47
CA GLN A 194 1.86 17.04 -10.31
C GLN A 194 1.93 18.27 -9.41
N ASP A 195 2.72 18.24 -8.34
CA ASP A 195 2.90 19.34 -7.40
C ASP A 195 3.57 20.54 -8.08
N ILE A 196 4.63 20.33 -8.87
CA ILE A 196 5.28 21.39 -9.65
C ILE A 196 4.35 22.00 -10.72
N ALA A 197 3.43 21.20 -11.28
CA ALA A 197 2.44 21.68 -12.23
C ALA A 197 1.34 22.53 -11.57
N THR A 198 0.95 22.18 -10.34
CA THR A 198 -0.18 22.77 -9.61
C THR A 198 0.23 23.95 -8.74
N ASN A 199 1.24 23.75 -7.89
CA ASN A 199 1.67 24.69 -6.86
C ASN A 199 2.81 25.58 -7.35
N LYS A 200 2.66 26.90 -7.15
CA LYS A 200 3.68 27.90 -7.46
C LYS A 200 4.09 28.62 -6.17
N PRO A 201 5.37 29.01 -6.00
CA PRO A 201 5.90 29.51 -4.72
C PRO A 201 5.27 30.81 -4.19
N SER A 202 4.42 31.47 -4.98
CA SER A 202 3.68 32.69 -4.61
C SER A 202 2.18 32.46 -4.30
N GLN A 203 1.71 31.20 -4.28
CA GLN A 203 0.31 30.84 -4.09
C GLN A 203 0.11 30.00 -2.82
N SER A 204 -1.11 30.04 -2.29
CA SER A 204 -1.53 29.13 -1.21
C SER A 204 -1.54 27.69 -1.72
N PHE A 205 -1.02 26.75 -0.92
CA PHE A 205 -1.00 25.33 -1.26
C PHE A 205 -2.39 24.78 -1.64
N ILE A 206 -2.44 24.13 -2.80
CA ILE A 206 -3.59 23.39 -3.32
C ILE A 206 -3.14 21.92 -3.42
N PRO A 207 -3.86 20.96 -2.81
CA PRO A 207 -3.57 19.54 -2.98
C PRO A 207 -3.51 19.17 -4.48
N PRO A 208 -2.36 18.69 -5.01
CA PRO A 208 -2.20 18.38 -6.44
C PRO A 208 -2.82 17.05 -6.88
N LEU A 209 -3.31 16.24 -5.94
CA LEU A 209 -3.95 14.94 -6.20
C LEU A 209 -5.46 15.02 -5.93
N GLU A 210 -6.23 14.30 -6.74
CA GLU A 210 -7.68 14.12 -6.61
C GLU A 210 -7.96 12.62 -6.73
N GLU A 211 -8.62 12.02 -5.73
CA GLU A 211 -9.00 10.61 -5.78
C GLU A 211 -10.05 10.37 -6.88
N VAL A 212 -9.88 9.32 -7.66
CA VAL A 212 -10.89 8.84 -8.62
C VAL A 212 -12.16 8.36 -7.88
N ASP A 213 -13.24 9.15 -7.99
CA ASP A 213 -14.59 8.79 -7.58
C ASP A 213 -15.53 8.76 -8.79
N TYR A 214 -16.07 7.57 -9.10
CA TYR A 214 -17.04 7.36 -10.19
C TYR A 214 -18.50 7.30 -9.70
N SER A 215 -18.76 7.58 -8.43
CA SER A 215 -20.13 7.64 -7.90
C SER A 215 -20.88 8.91 -8.33
N VAL A 216 -22.22 8.88 -8.25
CA VAL A 216 -23.04 10.09 -8.45
C VAL A 216 -22.91 10.97 -7.21
N LYS A 217 -22.50 12.23 -7.39
CA LYS A 217 -22.23 13.15 -6.27
C LYS A 217 -23.50 13.40 -5.43
N LYS A 218 -23.49 12.92 -4.18
CA LYS A 218 -24.55 13.07 -3.17
C LYS A 218 -24.04 13.97 -2.01
N PRO A 219 -24.70 15.09 -1.65
CA PRO A 219 -25.81 15.74 -2.36
C PRO A 219 -25.34 16.36 -3.69
N CYS A 220 -26.29 16.61 -4.60
CA CYS A 220 -25.95 17.21 -5.90
C CYS A 220 -25.46 18.66 -5.74
N PRO A 221 -24.30 19.05 -6.34
CA PRO A 221 -23.80 20.43 -6.28
C PRO A 221 -24.72 21.51 -6.88
N SER A 222 -25.77 21.12 -7.62
CA SER A 222 -26.77 22.05 -8.16
C SER A 222 -27.91 22.38 -7.18
N ALA A 223 -28.16 21.51 -6.19
CA ALA A 223 -29.34 21.51 -5.32
C ALA A 223 -30.71 21.62 -6.05
N SER A 224 -30.77 21.43 -7.38
CA SER A 224 -31.96 21.72 -8.21
C SER A 224 -32.83 20.51 -8.52
N HIS A 225 -32.49 19.34 -7.96
CA HIS A 225 -33.26 18.10 -8.09
C HIS A 225 -33.11 17.25 -6.82
N LEU A 226 -34.02 16.30 -6.63
CA LEU A 226 -33.92 15.31 -5.55
C LEU A 226 -32.64 14.48 -5.67
N SER A 227 -32.07 14.06 -4.54
CA SER A 227 -30.87 13.21 -4.52
C SER A 227 -31.07 11.92 -5.33
N TRP A 228 -29.99 11.44 -5.94
CA TRP A 228 -29.93 10.12 -6.58
C TRP A 228 -30.38 9.03 -5.58
N PRO A 229 -31.30 8.11 -5.96
CA PRO A 229 -31.73 7.79 -7.33
C PRO A 229 -32.87 8.63 -7.93
N ALA A 230 -33.52 9.50 -7.16
CA ALA A 230 -34.73 10.22 -7.60
C ALA A 230 -34.48 11.37 -8.62
N GLY A 231 -33.22 11.77 -8.83
CA GLY A 231 -32.86 12.76 -9.82
C GLY A 231 -31.35 12.81 -10.10
N ILE A 232 -30.98 13.20 -11.31
CA ILE A 232 -29.61 13.36 -11.77
C ILE A 232 -29.49 14.54 -12.73
N CYS A 233 -28.33 15.19 -12.77
CA CYS A 233 -27.99 16.21 -13.76
C CYS A 233 -26.51 16.12 -14.16
N THR A 234 -26.15 16.85 -15.21
CA THR A 234 -24.77 16.92 -15.75
C THR A 234 -23.71 17.42 -14.76
N LYS A 235 -24.11 17.98 -13.60
CA LYS A 235 -23.18 18.44 -12.54
C LYS A 235 -22.92 17.40 -11.43
N CYS A 236 -23.74 16.37 -11.30
CA CYS A 236 -23.54 15.29 -10.32
C CYS A 236 -23.30 13.92 -10.94
N GLN A 237 -23.68 13.70 -12.20
CA GLN A 237 -23.30 12.48 -12.91
C GLN A 237 -21.77 12.42 -13.08
N PRO A 238 -21.14 11.25 -12.92
CA PRO A 238 -19.74 11.05 -13.27
C PRO A 238 -19.54 11.18 -14.78
N SER A 239 -18.34 11.59 -15.18
CA SER A 239 -17.94 11.67 -16.60
C SER A 239 -17.78 10.30 -17.23
N ALA A 240 -17.80 10.23 -18.56
CA ALA A 240 -17.41 9.02 -19.28
C ALA A 240 -15.97 8.62 -18.94
N ILE A 241 -15.77 7.34 -18.59
CA ILE A 241 -14.47 6.79 -18.20
C ILE A 241 -13.70 6.42 -19.47
N THR A 242 -12.40 6.75 -19.51
CA THR A 242 -11.49 6.23 -20.55
C THR A 242 -10.28 5.62 -19.84
N LEU A 243 -10.32 4.30 -19.69
CA LEU A 243 -9.29 3.51 -19.03
C LEU A 243 -7.96 3.62 -19.78
N GLN A 244 -6.92 3.97 -19.03
CA GLN A 244 -5.55 4.04 -19.51
C GLN A 244 -4.63 3.30 -18.54
N ARG A 245 -3.50 2.79 -19.01
CA ARG A 245 -2.49 2.19 -18.13
C ARG A 245 -1.96 3.25 -17.16
N GLN A 246 -1.95 2.95 -15.87
CA GLN A 246 -1.51 3.89 -14.84
C GLN A 246 0.00 4.18 -14.99
N PRO A 247 0.43 5.45 -15.06
CA PRO A 247 1.84 5.79 -15.33
C PRO A 247 2.74 5.71 -14.09
N TYR A 248 2.17 5.37 -12.93
CA TYR A 248 2.84 5.31 -11.63
C TYR A 248 2.35 4.10 -10.83
N ARG A 249 3.05 3.75 -9.74
CA ARG A 249 2.64 2.76 -8.73
C ARG A 249 2.89 3.29 -7.32
N MET A 250 2.20 2.74 -6.33
CA MET A 250 2.30 3.19 -4.93
C MET A 250 3.45 2.50 -4.20
N VAL A 251 3.77 1.26 -4.56
CA VAL A 251 4.94 0.49 -4.11
C VAL A 251 5.70 0.00 -5.34
N ASP A 252 7.02 0.16 -5.33
CA ASP A 252 7.90 -0.24 -6.42
C ASP A 252 8.40 -1.68 -6.30
N HIS A 253 8.64 -2.13 -5.05
CA HIS A 253 9.26 -3.42 -4.74
C HIS A 253 8.64 -4.08 -3.49
N VAL A 254 8.55 -5.40 -3.47
CA VAL A 254 8.17 -6.21 -2.30
C VAL A 254 9.36 -7.05 -1.86
N GLU A 255 9.92 -6.71 -0.71
CA GLU A 255 11.10 -7.38 -0.14
C GLU A 255 10.65 -8.31 0.99
N PHE A 256 10.84 -9.62 0.84
CA PHE A 256 10.61 -10.57 1.91
C PHE A 256 11.86 -10.65 2.78
N ALA A 257 11.74 -10.39 4.09
CA ALA A 257 12.92 -10.29 4.97
C ALA A 257 13.67 -11.62 5.11
N HIS A 258 12.99 -12.76 4.95
CA HIS A 258 13.59 -14.09 4.98
C HIS A 258 12.85 -15.10 4.06
N PRO A 259 13.55 -16.04 3.38
CA PRO A 259 12.93 -17.07 2.54
C PRO A 259 11.90 -17.97 3.24
N ASP A 260 12.07 -18.25 4.53
CA ASP A 260 11.14 -19.07 5.33
C ASP A 260 9.69 -18.58 5.28
N LEU A 261 9.47 -17.27 5.09
CA LEU A 261 8.13 -16.71 4.93
C LEU A 261 7.38 -17.36 3.76
N ILE A 262 8.08 -17.58 2.65
CA ILE A 262 7.53 -18.26 1.47
C ILE A 262 7.50 -19.77 1.69
N GLU A 263 8.60 -20.36 2.18
CA GLU A 263 8.66 -21.82 2.39
C GLU A 263 7.64 -22.34 3.40
N ASN A 264 7.20 -21.52 4.36
CA ASN A 264 6.10 -21.87 5.28
C ASN A 264 4.73 -21.98 4.60
N ILE A 265 4.47 -21.22 3.53
CA ILE A 265 3.27 -21.38 2.69
C ILE A 265 3.44 -22.60 1.79
N LEU A 266 4.63 -22.78 1.20
CA LEU A 266 4.91 -23.91 0.32
C LEU A 266 4.90 -25.25 1.07
N SER A 267 5.30 -25.30 2.35
CA SER A 267 5.21 -26.50 3.17
C SER A 267 3.76 -26.93 3.40
N PHE A 268 2.85 -25.98 3.64
CA PHE A 268 1.41 -26.27 3.70
C PHE A 268 0.92 -26.87 2.37
N TRP A 269 1.17 -26.20 1.24
CA TRP A 269 0.73 -26.68 -0.07
C TRP A 269 1.32 -28.06 -0.41
N ARG A 270 2.61 -28.30 -0.13
CA ARG A 270 3.26 -29.62 -0.32
C ARG A 270 2.64 -30.72 0.57
N SER A 271 2.08 -30.37 1.74
CA SER A 271 1.43 -31.31 2.65
C SER A 271 -0.06 -31.56 2.36
N THR A 272 -0.77 -30.61 1.75
CA THR A 272 -2.24 -30.67 1.56
C THR A 272 -2.70 -30.71 0.10
N ALA A 273 -1.84 -30.31 -0.84
CA ALA A 273 -2.17 -29.98 -2.24
C ALA A 273 -3.22 -28.86 -2.44
N THR A 274 -3.63 -28.17 -1.37
CA THR A 274 -4.64 -27.08 -1.42
C THR A 274 -4.01 -25.70 -1.36
N GLN A 275 -4.68 -24.71 -1.95
CA GLN A 275 -4.20 -23.32 -1.94
C GLN A 275 -4.27 -22.68 -0.55
N ARG A 276 -3.43 -21.67 -0.33
CA ARG A 276 -3.32 -20.97 0.96
C ARG A 276 -3.21 -19.46 0.76
N PHE A 277 -3.73 -18.70 1.72
CA PHE A 277 -3.75 -17.25 1.80
C PHE A 277 -3.11 -16.75 3.11
N GLY A 278 -2.45 -15.59 3.07
CA GLY A 278 -1.99 -14.88 4.27
C GLY A 278 -1.91 -13.37 4.06
N PHE A 279 -2.08 -12.62 5.15
CA PHE A 279 -1.85 -11.18 5.18
C PHE A 279 -0.37 -10.88 5.47
N LEU A 280 0.22 -9.98 4.69
CA LEU A 280 1.61 -9.56 4.82
C LEU A 280 1.73 -8.49 5.90
N LEU A 281 2.48 -8.79 6.95
CA LEU A 281 2.83 -7.87 8.02
C LEU A 281 4.24 -7.33 7.82
N GLY A 282 4.39 -6.02 7.93
CA GLY A 282 5.62 -5.37 7.49
C GLY A 282 5.63 -3.88 7.72
N ARG A 283 6.48 -3.18 6.97
CA ARG A 283 6.58 -1.72 6.95
C ARG A 283 6.99 -1.22 5.57
N TYR A 284 6.73 0.05 5.28
CA TYR A 284 7.23 0.68 4.04
C TYR A 284 8.56 1.39 4.27
N GLU A 285 9.53 1.14 3.40
CA GLU A 285 10.86 1.73 3.44
C GLU A 285 11.23 2.41 2.11
N ALA A 286 12.27 3.25 2.14
CA ALA A 286 12.82 3.85 0.94
C ALA A 286 13.51 2.77 0.06
N TYR A 287 13.17 2.76 -1.22
CA TYR A 287 13.82 1.90 -2.22
C TYR A 287 14.66 2.75 -3.17
N HIS A 288 15.97 2.51 -3.19
CA HIS A 288 16.94 3.40 -3.83
C HIS A 288 17.27 3.05 -5.29
N ASP A 289 16.99 1.83 -5.74
CA ASP A 289 17.22 1.42 -7.14
C ASP A 289 16.23 2.09 -8.12
N VAL A 290 15.10 2.58 -7.61
CA VAL A 290 14.13 3.40 -8.34
C VAL A 290 14.16 4.82 -7.79
N PRO A 291 14.18 5.88 -8.62
CA PRO A 291 14.14 7.26 -8.15
C PRO A 291 12.94 7.54 -7.24
N MET A 292 13.20 7.87 -5.97
CA MET A 292 12.17 8.08 -4.93
C MET A 292 11.25 6.86 -4.72
N GLY A 293 11.77 5.65 -4.89
CA GLY A 293 10.99 4.42 -4.80
C GLY A 293 10.54 4.06 -3.38
N ILE A 294 9.48 3.28 -3.27
CA ILE A 294 9.02 2.68 -2.00
C ILE A 294 9.12 1.16 -2.11
N LYS A 295 9.67 0.50 -1.10
CA LYS A 295 9.53 -0.96 -0.91
C LYS A 295 8.60 -1.27 0.25
N ALA A 296 7.81 -2.34 0.12
CA ALA A 296 7.15 -2.99 1.25
C ALA A 296 8.09 -4.10 1.77
N VAL A 297 8.57 -3.96 3.00
CA VAL A 297 9.39 -5.00 3.67
C VAL A 297 8.45 -5.89 4.48
N VAL A 298 8.36 -7.16 4.11
CA VAL A 298 7.53 -8.18 4.77
C VAL A 298 8.35 -8.90 5.83
N GLU A 299 7.87 -8.88 7.06
CA GLU A 299 8.53 -9.43 8.24
C GLU A 299 7.82 -10.67 8.79
N ALA A 300 6.51 -10.75 8.60
CA ALA A 300 5.69 -11.90 8.97
C ALA A 300 4.51 -12.07 8.01
N ILE A 301 3.93 -13.26 7.99
CA ILE A 301 2.71 -13.57 7.24
C ILE A 301 1.72 -14.16 8.22
N HIS A 302 0.55 -13.55 8.37
CA HIS A 302 -0.48 -14.01 9.30
C HIS A 302 -1.65 -14.63 8.53
N GLU A 303 -2.06 -15.83 8.92
CA GLU A 303 -3.05 -16.62 8.19
C GLU A 303 -4.44 -16.47 8.84
N PRO A 304 -5.41 -15.79 8.20
CA PRO A 304 -6.78 -15.71 8.72
C PRO A 304 -7.50 -17.07 8.59
N PRO A 305 -8.64 -17.26 9.26
CA PRO A 305 -9.53 -18.41 9.05
C PRO A 305 -9.91 -18.54 7.57
N GLN A 306 -9.67 -19.72 7.00
CA GLN A 306 -9.80 -19.98 5.57
C GLN A 306 -9.95 -21.47 5.27
N GLU A 307 -10.61 -21.79 4.16
CA GLU A 307 -10.74 -23.12 3.59
C GLU A 307 -10.07 -23.13 2.21
N GLY A 308 -9.04 -23.97 2.04
CA GLY A 308 -8.27 -24.08 0.79
C GLY A 308 -8.79 -25.19 -0.10
N GLU A 309 -8.93 -24.90 -1.40
CA GLU A 309 -9.35 -25.86 -2.43
C GLU A 309 -8.19 -26.11 -3.42
N LEU A 310 -8.41 -26.87 -4.49
CA LEU A 310 -7.35 -27.18 -5.48
C LEU A 310 -7.09 -26.02 -6.44
N ASP A 311 -8.14 -25.29 -6.81
CA ASP A 311 -8.18 -24.20 -7.80
C ASP A 311 -8.67 -22.87 -7.22
N GLY A 312 -8.84 -22.80 -5.89
CA GLY A 312 -9.30 -21.60 -5.19
C GLY A 312 -9.15 -21.72 -3.66
N LEU A 313 -9.71 -20.74 -2.95
CA LEU A 313 -9.83 -20.73 -1.50
C LEU A 313 -10.97 -19.80 -1.07
N THR A 314 -11.59 -20.08 0.07
CA THR A 314 -12.63 -19.26 0.69
C THR A 314 -12.14 -18.73 2.03
N LEU A 315 -12.27 -17.41 2.26
CA LEU A 315 -11.92 -16.78 3.54
C LEU A 315 -13.12 -16.70 4.49
N GLY A 316 -12.88 -16.88 5.79
CA GLY A 316 -13.86 -16.65 6.84
C GLY A 316 -14.08 -15.15 7.06
N VAL A 317 -15.16 -14.60 6.51
CA VAL A 317 -15.52 -13.17 6.60
C VAL A 317 -16.85 -13.03 7.38
N PRO A 318 -16.97 -12.15 8.39
CA PRO A 318 -15.97 -11.19 8.87
C PRO A 318 -14.81 -11.85 9.64
N TRP A 319 -13.61 -11.32 9.48
CA TRP A 319 -12.45 -11.74 10.26
C TRP A 319 -12.43 -11.02 11.61
N GLU A 320 -13.10 -11.61 12.62
CA GLU A 320 -13.30 -10.97 13.93
C GLU A 320 -12.00 -10.63 14.67
N GLU A 321 -10.92 -11.37 14.42
CA GLU A 321 -9.62 -11.15 15.06
C GLU A 321 -8.78 -10.03 14.44
N GLN A 322 -9.17 -9.48 13.27
CA GLN A 322 -8.38 -8.45 12.57
C GLN A 322 -7.94 -7.29 13.49
N PRO A 323 -8.81 -6.67 14.33
CA PRO A 323 -8.42 -5.50 15.13
C PRO A 323 -7.42 -5.87 16.25
N ARG A 324 -7.43 -7.12 16.72
CA ARG A 324 -6.47 -7.66 17.68
C ARG A 324 -5.10 -7.79 17.03
N VAL A 325 -5.06 -8.42 15.86
CA VAL A 325 -3.84 -8.64 15.07
C VAL A 325 -3.21 -7.32 14.64
N GLU A 326 -4.00 -6.34 14.19
CA GLU A 326 -3.51 -4.99 13.90
C GLU A 326 -2.88 -4.30 15.11
N LYS A 327 -3.49 -4.45 16.30
CA LYS A 327 -2.96 -3.86 17.53
C LYS A 327 -1.62 -4.50 17.90
N LEU A 328 -1.52 -5.83 17.79
CA LEU A 328 -0.28 -6.56 18.06
C LEU A 328 0.83 -6.19 17.06
N ALA A 329 0.52 -6.13 15.77
CA ALA A 329 1.44 -5.66 14.74
C ALA A 329 1.97 -4.25 15.06
N LYS A 330 1.09 -3.32 15.44
CA LYS A 330 1.46 -1.96 15.85
C LYS A 330 2.39 -1.92 17.08
N LEU A 331 2.26 -2.86 18.03
CA LEU A 331 3.21 -3.00 19.16
C LEU A 331 4.60 -3.46 18.70
N CYS A 332 4.68 -4.24 17.62
CA CYS A 332 5.93 -4.62 16.95
C CYS A 332 6.44 -3.57 15.94
N GLY A 333 5.75 -2.44 15.76
CA GLY A 333 6.11 -1.43 14.76
C GLY A 333 5.80 -1.84 13.31
N LEU A 334 4.85 -2.77 13.12
CA LEU A 334 4.42 -3.32 11.84
C LEU A 334 2.97 -2.93 11.51
N GLU A 335 2.62 -2.98 10.23
CA GLU A 335 1.27 -2.78 9.68
C GLU A 335 0.96 -3.83 8.60
N PHE A 336 -0.30 -3.93 8.18
CA PHE A 336 -0.66 -4.73 7.00
C PHE A 336 -0.18 -4.02 5.74
N VAL A 337 0.85 -4.57 5.10
CA VAL A 337 1.44 -4.03 3.88
C VAL A 337 0.86 -4.67 2.61
N GLY A 338 0.17 -5.80 2.73
CA GLY A 338 -0.41 -6.50 1.59
C GLY A 338 -1.02 -7.86 1.93
N MET A 339 -1.19 -8.68 0.91
CA MET A 339 -1.59 -10.08 1.00
C MET A 339 -0.74 -10.96 0.08
N ILE A 340 -0.73 -12.26 0.36
CA ILE A 340 -0.17 -13.29 -0.49
C ILE A 340 -1.11 -14.50 -0.57
N TYR A 341 -1.15 -15.16 -1.72
CA TYR A 341 -1.79 -16.46 -1.86
C TYR A 341 -1.08 -17.34 -2.88
N SER A 342 -1.31 -18.65 -2.82
CA SER A 342 -0.80 -19.61 -3.79
C SER A 342 -1.81 -19.88 -4.91
N ASP A 343 -1.27 -20.12 -6.10
CA ASP A 343 -1.98 -20.68 -7.24
C ASP A 343 -1.11 -21.79 -7.86
N LEU A 344 -0.85 -22.84 -7.07
CA LEU A 344 0.13 -23.88 -7.40
C LEU A 344 -0.55 -25.19 -7.79
N SER A 345 -0.08 -25.79 -8.89
CA SER A 345 -0.54 -27.10 -9.35
C SER A 345 0.69 -27.92 -9.78
N PRO A 346 0.83 -29.20 -9.39
CA PRO A 346 1.97 -30.03 -9.79
C PRO A 346 2.06 -30.14 -11.31
N ALA A 347 3.27 -30.10 -11.88
CA ALA A 347 3.49 -30.23 -13.32
C ALA A 347 3.03 -31.60 -13.85
N ASP A 348 3.17 -32.65 -13.03
CA ASP A 348 2.55 -33.96 -13.24
C ASP A 348 1.60 -34.29 -12.07
N PRO A 349 0.27 -34.14 -12.24
CA PRO A 349 -0.73 -34.54 -11.25
C PRO A 349 -0.79 -36.05 -10.98
N THR A 350 -0.18 -36.88 -11.83
CA THR A 350 -0.15 -38.34 -11.65
C THR A 350 1.06 -38.83 -10.86
N HIS A 351 2.07 -37.96 -10.68
CA HIS A 351 3.35 -38.26 -10.02
C HIS A 351 4.08 -39.49 -10.59
N GLN A 352 3.96 -39.73 -11.90
CA GLN A 352 4.58 -40.84 -12.63
C GLN A 352 5.87 -40.45 -13.33
N ASP A 353 6.05 -39.18 -13.73
CA ASP A 353 7.25 -38.70 -14.41
C ASP A 353 8.29 -38.12 -13.41
N PRO A 354 9.44 -38.79 -13.19
CA PRO A 354 10.48 -38.28 -12.29
C PRO A 354 11.11 -36.96 -12.76
N SER A 355 11.04 -36.63 -14.06
CA SER A 355 11.60 -35.38 -14.62
C SER A 355 10.76 -34.14 -14.30
N LEU A 356 9.52 -34.36 -13.85
CA LEU A 356 8.57 -33.34 -13.41
C LEU A 356 8.40 -33.29 -11.88
N ALA A 357 9.13 -34.13 -11.14
CA ALA A 357 9.14 -34.12 -9.68
C ALA A 357 9.55 -32.74 -9.13
N GLY A 358 8.72 -32.17 -8.24
CA GLY A 358 8.95 -30.86 -7.65
C GLY A 358 8.62 -29.65 -8.55
N LYS A 359 8.29 -29.86 -9.83
CA LYS A 359 7.89 -28.78 -10.74
C LYS A 359 6.40 -28.47 -10.64
N VAL A 360 6.03 -27.25 -11.02
CA VAL A 360 4.65 -26.74 -11.06
C VAL A 360 4.26 -26.24 -12.46
N VAL A 361 2.96 -26.20 -12.74
CA VAL A 361 2.43 -25.69 -14.02
C VAL A 361 2.54 -24.16 -14.10
N CYS A 362 3.09 -23.64 -15.20
CA CYS A 362 3.03 -22.21 -15.51
C CYS A 362 1.62 -21.82 -15.98
N LYS A 363 0.72 -21.52 -15.04
CA LYS A 363 -0.67 -21.12 -15.34
C LYS A 363 -0.79 -19.65 -15.75
N ARG A 364 0.14 -18.80 -15.32
CA ARG A 364 0.06 -17.33 -15.43
C ARG A 364 1.15 -16.79 -16.35
N HIS A 365 0.81 -16.57 -17.62
CA HIS A 365 1.72 -16.07 -18.65
C HIS A 365 0.97 -15.16 -19.63
N LYS A 366 1.70 -14.63 -20.61
CA LYS A 366 1.21 -13.68 -21.63
C LYS A 366 -0.08 -14.12 -22.31
N ASP A 367 -0.20 -15.41 -22.61
CA ASP A 367 -1.28 -15.97 -23.43
C ASP A 367 -2.42 -16.59 -22.58
N SER A 368 -2.36 -16.42 -21.25
CA SER A 368 -3.42 -16.77 -20.29
C SER A 368 -3.95 -15.53 -19.55
N PHE A 369 -3.52 -15.30 -18.31
CA PHE A 369 -3.81 -14.16 -17.46
C PHE A 369 -2.73 -14.00 -16.37
N PHE A 370 -2.59 -12.79 -15.83
CA PHE A 370 -1.67 -12.53 -14.69
C PHE A 370 -2.42 -12.44 -13.36
N LEU A 371 -3.51 -11.67 -13.35
CA LEU A 371 -4.46 -11.55 -12.25
C LEU A 371 -5.86 -11.77 -12.84
N SER A 372 -6.65 -12.66 -12.26
CA SER A 372 -8.01 -12.92 -12.73
C SER A 372 -8.97 -11.80 -12.34
N GLY A 373 -10.11 -11.70 -13.01
CA GLY A 373 -11.12 -10.69 -12.70
C GLY A 373 -11.65 -10.74 -11.26
N ILE A 374 -11.76 -11.94 -10.66
CA ILE A 374 -12.21 -12.09 -9.26
C ILE A 374 -11.12 -11.66 -8.27
N GLU A 375 -9.87 -12.07 -8.48
CA GLU A 375 -8.72 -11.63 -7.68
C GLU A 375 -8.52 -10.11 -7.78
N THR A 376 -8.74 -9.54 -8.96
CA THR A 376 -8.64 -8.09 -9.21
C THR A 376 -9.67 -7.30 -8.39
N ILE A 377 -10.92 -7.78 -8.32
CA ILE A 377 -11.99 -7.15 -7.53
C ILE A 377 -11.73 -7.31 -6.03
N PHE A 378 -11.28 -8.50 -5.60
CA PHE A 378 -10.93 -8.76 -4.21
C PHE A 378 -9.75 -7.90 -3.74
N ALA A 379 -8.69 -7.78 -4.55
CA ALA A 379 -7.56 -6.89 -4.28
C ALA A 379 -7.96 -5.41 -4.23
N ALA A 380 -8.89 -4.98 -5.10
CA ALA A 380 -9.43 -3.63 -5.06
C ALA A 380 -10.18 -3.35 -3.76
N GLN A 381 -10.97 -4.31 -3.26
CA GLN A 381 -11.67 -4.18 -1.97
C GLN A 381 -10.70 -4.05 -0.80
N LEU A 382 -9.63 -4.85 -0.77
CA LEU A 382 -8.59 -4.76 0.27
C LEU A 382 -7.78 -3.44 0.18
N GLN A 383 -7.46 -2.95 -1.01
CA GLN A 383 -6.86 -1.62 -1.19
C GLN A 383 -7.80 -0.48 -0.77
N LEU A 384 -9.10 -0.59 -1.02
CA LEU A 384 -10.10 0.39 -0.54
C LEU A 384 -10.25 0.37 0.98
N GLY A 385 -10.08 -0.80 1.62
CA GLY A 385 -10.01 -0.95 3.07
C GLY A 385 -8.73 -0.41 3.71
N ASN A 386 -7.65 -0.31 2.94
CA ASN A 386 -6.33 0.16 3.39
C ASN A 386 -5.88 1.42 2.60
N PRO A 387 -6.61 2.55 2.69
CA PRO A 387 -6.28 3.75 1.94
C PRO A 387 -4.99 4.40 2.44
N ASN A 388 -4.16 4.88 1.53
CA ASN A 388 -2.91 5.55 1.87
C ASN A 388 -3.17 7.00 2.34
N PRO A 389 -2.77 7.38 3.57
CA PRO A 389 -2.88 8.77 4.04
C PRO A 389 -1.99 9.71 3.21
N SER A 390 -2.52 10.86 2.81
CA SER A 390 -1.75 11.88 2.08
C SER A 390 -2.29 13.30 2.25
N ARG A 391 -1.41 14.24 2.61
CA ARG A 391 -1.70 15.68 2.65
C ARG A 391 -1.85 16.32 1.27
N PHE A 392 -1.47 15.59 0.22
CA PHE A 392 -1.47 16.06 -1.17
C PHE A 392 -2.77 15.77 -1.91
N SER A 393 -3.74 15.12 -1.26
CA SER A 393 -5.11 14.94 -1.75
C SER A 393 -6.11 15.73 -0.92
N SER A 394 -7.17 16.25 -1.57
CA SER A 394 -8.22 17.02 -0.89
C SER A 394 -9.05 16.22 0.13
N THR A 395 -9.06 14.89 0.04
CA THR A 395 -9.73 13.99 1.00
C THR A 395 -8.84 13.61 2.19
N GLY A 396 -7.55 13.94 2.15
CA GLY A 396 -6.55 13.52 3.14
C GLY A 396 -5.99 12.10 2.91
N ARG A 397 -6.38 11.44 1.83
CA ARG A 397 -5.90 10.11 1.41
C ARG A 397 -5.80 10.05 -0.11
N PHE A 398 -4.96 9.16 -0.62
CA PHE A 398 -4.80 8.96 -2.06
C PHE A 398 -4.33 7.55 -2.38
N ASN A 399 -5.16 6.79 -3.11
CA ASN A 399 -4.87 5.44 -3.57
C ASN A 399 -4.51 4.52 -2.37
N SER A 400 -3.77 3.42 -2.57
CA SER A 400 -3.34 2.50 -1.51
C SER A 400 -1.94 1.96 -1.77
N LYS A 401 -1.14 1.82 -0.71
CA LYS A 401 0.16 1.12 -0.76
C LYS A 401 0.04 -0.40 -0.61
N PHE A 402 -1.15 -0.93 -0.32
CA PHE A 402 -1.37 -2.36 -0.10
C PHE A 402 -1.00 -3.16 -1.37
N VAL A 403 -0.19 -4.21 -1.22
CA VAL A 403 0.29 -5.05 -2.34
C VAL A 403 -0.41 -6.41 -2.40
N THR A 404 -0.46 -6.99 -3.59
CA THR A 404 -1.00 -8.33 -3.86
C THR A 404 0.11 -9.22 -4.39
N CYS A 405 0.50 -10.26 -3.66
CA CYS A 405 1.49 -11.24 -4.06
C CYS A 405 0.84 -12.57 -4.41
N ILE A 406 1.37 -13.25 -5.43
CA ILE A 406 0.88 -14.56 -5.89
C ILE A 406 2.07 -15.51 -5.99
N LEU A 407 1.99 -16.70 -5.40
CA LEU A 407 2.94 -17.79 -5.61
C LEU A 407 2.44 -18.68 -6.75
N SER A 408 3.19 -18.72 -7.86
CA SER A 408 2.80 -19.42 -9.09
C SER A 408 4.00 -20.07 -9.76
N GLY A 409 3.75 -20.96 -10.73
CA GLY A 409 4.79 -21.56 -11.56
C GLY A 409 5.34 -20.61 -12.63
N THR A 410 6.67 -20.61 -12.79
CA THR A 410 7.40 -19.97 -13.91
C THR A 410 7.39 -20.86 -15.15
N GLU A 411 7.80 -20.32 -16.30
CA GLU A 411 7.93 -21.09 -17.56
C GLU A 411 8.89 -22.29 -17.44
N GLU A 412 9.85 -22.24 -16.52
CA GLU A 412 10.81 -23.33 -16.23
C GLU A 412 10.22 -24.41 -15.28
N GLY A 413 9.02 -24.18 -14.75
CA GLY A 413 8.35 -25.03 -13.76
C GLY A 413 8.82 -24.83 -12.32
N ALA A 414 9.64 -23.81 -12.06
CA ALA A 414 10.01 -23.38 -10.71
C ALA A 414 8.86 -22.56 -10.07
N ILE A 415 8.92 -22.36 -8.75
CA ILE A 415 7.96 -21.50 -8.02
C ILE A 415 8.57 -20.11 -7.85
N ASP A 416 7.83 -19.06 -8.20
CA ASP A 416 8.20 -17.67 -7.96
C ASP A 416 7.01 -16.86 -7.45
N VAL A 417 7.29 -15.71 -6.84
CA VAL A 417 6.30 -14.70 -6.47
C VAL A 417 6.01 -13.81 -7.69
N SER A 418 4.80 -13.27 -7.78
CA SER A 418 4.48 -12.14 -8.66
C SER A 418 3.70 -11.09 -7.88
N ALA A 419 4.15 -9.83 -7.95
CA ALA A 419 3.63 -8.73 -7.15
C ALA A 419 2.88 -7.68 -7.98
N TYR A 420 1.66 -7.37 -7.56
CA TYR A 420 0.73 -6.47 -8.23
C TYR A 420 0.07 -5.47 -7.27
N GLN A 421 -0.45 -4.39 -7.84
CA GLN A 421 -1.40 -3.48 -7.21
C GLN A 421 -2.53 -3.17 -8.21
N ILE A 422 -3.73 -2.92 -7.71
CA ILE A 422 -4.86 -2.43 -8.50
C ILE A 422 -4.70 -0.93 -8.75
N SER A 423 -5.02 -0.51 -9.98
CA SER A 423 -4.99 0.88 -10.39
C SER A 423 -6.09 1.71 -9.73
N GLU A 424 -5.88 3.01 -9.65
CA GLU A 424 -6.82 3.97 -9.07
C GLU A 424 -8.20 3.92 -9.77
N GLN A 425 -8.19 3.69 -11.09
CA GLN A 425 -9.42 3.48 -11.89
C GLN A 425 -10.11 2.17 -11.51
N GLY A 426 -9.35 1.09 -11.28
CA GLY A 426 -9.90 -0.20 -10.83
C GLY A 426 -10.55 -0.09 -9.45
N MET A 427 -9.87 0.54 -8.50
CA MET A 427 -10.42 0.85 -7.18
C MET A 427 -11.71 1.68 -7.29
N GLY A 428 -11.71 2.77 -8.07
CA GLY A 428 -12.89 3.61 -8.27
C GLY A 428 -14.07 2.87 -8.93
N MET A 429 -13.81 1.97 -9.88
CA MET A 429 -14.85 1.14 -10.51
C MET A 429 -15.46 0.11 -9.56
N VAL A 430 -14.65 -0.47 -8.66
CA VAL A 430 -15.15 -1.39 -7.62
C VAL A 430 -15.93 -0.64 -6.54
N GLN A 431 -15.43 0.54 -6.10
CA GLN A 431 -16.11 1.39 -5.12
C GLN A 431 -17.49 1.87 -5.63
N ALA A 432 -17.61 2.15 -6.92
CA ALA A 432 -18.87 2.54 -7.56
C ALA A 432 -19.74 1.35 -8.03
N ASP A 433 -19.37 0.10 -7.67
CA ASP A 433 -20.07 -1.14 -8.05
C ASP A 433 -20.31 -1.26 -9.57
N MET A 434 -19.33 -0.87 -10.39
CA MET A 434 -19.48 -0.79 -11.85
C MET A 434 -19.10 -2.05 -12.60
N ILE A 435 -18.34 -2.96 -11.97
CA ILE A 435 -17.70 -4.10 -12.64
C ILE A 435 -17.89 -5.42 -11.88
N GLU A 436 -17.84 -6.52 -12.61
CA GLU A 436 -17.82 -7.89 -12.11
C GLU A 436 -16.85 -8.77 -12.91
N ALA A 437 -16.40 -9.86 -12.30
CA ALA A 437 -15.60 -10.87 -12.96
C ALA A 437 -16.40 -11.54 -14.08
N SER A 438 -15.75 -11.79 -15.22
CA SER A 438 -16.30 -12.65 -16.28
C SER A 438 -16.01 -14.12 -15.98
N VAL A 439 -16.59 -15.02 -16.79
CA VAL A 439 -16.22 -16.44 -16.84
C VAL A 439 -14.79 -16.61 -17.38
N ASN A 440 -14.32 -15.70 -18.23
CA ASN A 440 -12.93 -15.65 -18.67
C ASN A 440 -12.11 -14.82 -17.66
N PRO A 441 -11.04 -15.37 -17.04
CA PRO A 441 -10.28 -14.68 -16.00
C PRO A 441 -9.59 -13.40 -16.47
N ASN A 442 -9.22 -13.29 -17.75
CA ASN A 442 -8.54 -12.11 -18.31
C ASN A 442 -9.52 -10.95 -18.65
N ILE A 443 -10.82 -11.13 -18.42
CA ILE A 443 -11.87 -10.21 -18.88
C ILE A 443 -12.74 -9.75 -17.71
N ILE A 444 -12.99 -8.45 -17.65
CA ILE A 444 -13.95 -7.81 -16.73
C ILE A 444 -15.24 -7.48 -17.50
N ARG A 445 -16.39 -7.68 -16.86
CA ARG A 445 -17.70 -7.27 -17.37
C ARG A 445 -18.12 -5.95 -16.73
N VAL A 446 -18.61 -5.02 -17.54
CA VAL A 446 -19.24 -3.77 -17.10
C VAL A 446 -20.70 -4.06 -16.77
N LYS A 447 -21.12 -3.77 -15.53
CA LYS A 447 -22.50 -3.97 -15.08
C LYS A 447 -23.46 -3.00 -15.78
N PRO A 448 -24.74 -3.40 -15.99
CA PRO A 448 -25.77 -2.45 -16.41
C PRO A 448 -26.08 -1.44 -15.28
N SER A 449 -26.56 -0.25 -15.66
CA SER A 449 -27.10 0.74 -14.72
C SER A 449 -28.48 0.31 -14.25
N GLU A 450 -28.62 -0.02 -12.96
CA GLU A 450 -29.83 -0.56 -12.36
C GLU A 450 -30.01 -0.04 -10.93
N GLY A 451 -31.24 0.37 -10.56
CA GLY A 451 -31.54 0.87 -9.21
C GLY A 451 -30.70 2.09 -8.84
N GLU A 452 -29.87 1.97 -7.80
CA GLU A 452 -28.92 3.01 -7.38
C GLU A 452 -27.55 2.94 -8.09
N ARG A 453 -27.30 1.96 -8.95
CA ARG A 453 -26.04 1.85 -9.70
C ARG A 453 -26.11 2.69 -10.97
N TYR A 454 -25.26 3.70 -11.07
CA TYR A 454 -25.08 4.49 -12.29
C TYR A 454 -23.74 4.14 -12.95
N VAL A 455 -23.78 3.57 -14.15
CA VAL A 455 -22.61 3.19 -14.93
C VAL A 455 -22.50 4.11 -16.16
N PRO A 456 -21.59 5.11 -16.18
CA PRO A 456 -21.35 5.95 -17.35
C PRO A 456 -20.88 5.13 -18.57
N GLU A 457 -20.66 5.80 -19.70
CA GLU A 457 -19.92 5.19 -20.80
C GLU A 457 -18.48 4.90 -20.35
N VAL A 458 -18.02 3.67 -20.59
CA VAL A 458 -16.68 3.21 -20.29
C VAL A 458 -16.00 2.86 -21.61
N PHE A 459 -14.79 3.33 -21.77
CA PHE A 459 -13.92 3.08 -22.91
C PHE A 459 -12.54 2.67 -22.40
N TYR A 460 -11.73 2.02 -23.23
CA TYR A 460 -10.29 1.85 -22.99
C TYR A 460 -9.49 2.36 -24.19
N ARG A 461 -8.21 2.69 -23.96
CA ARG A 461 -7.30 3.17 -25.00
C ARG A 461 -6.07 2.27 -25.12
N TYR A 462 -5.85 1.72 -26.31
CA TYR A 462 -4.64 0.98 -26.67
C TYR A 462 -3.92 1.65 -27.83
N THR A 463 -2.62 1.40 -27.94
CA THR A 463 -1.83 1.76 -29.11
C THR A 463 -1.72 0.53 -30.01
N ASN A 464 -2.19 0.62 -31.25
CA ASN A 464 -2.15 -0.51 -32.20
C ASN A 464 -0.77 -0.69 -32.86
N GLU A 465 -0.64 -1.72 -33.70
CA GLU A 465 0.57 -2.05 -34.47
C GLU A 465 1.14 -0.87 -35.27
N TYR A 466 0.27 0.02 -35.75
CA TYR A 466 0.63 1.22 -36.51
C TYR A 466 1.03 2.41 -35.63
N LYS A 467 1.17 2.21 -34.31
CA LYS A 467 1.44 3.24 -33.29
C LYS A 467 0.36 4.32 -33.22
N ILE A 468 -0.89 3.96 -33.54
CA ILE A 468 -2.06 4.83 -33.45
C ILE A 468 -2.82 4.49 -32.17
N ASP A 469 -3.15 5.52 -31.39
CA ASP A 469 -4.02 5.40 -30.23
C ASP A 469 -5.48 5.20 -30.67
N VAL A 470 -6.02 4.01 -30.39
CA VAL A 470 -7.41 3.63 -30.62
C VAL A 470 -8.18 3.71 -29.31
N LYS A 471 -9.39 4.29 -29.37
CA LYS A 471 -10.33 4.32 -28.24
C LYS A 471 -11.51 3.40 -28.56
N GLU A 472 -11.68 2.36 -27.76
CA GLU A 472 -12.70 1.32 -27.95
C GLU A 472 -13.70 1.31 -26.78
N SER A 473 -14.92 0.81 -27.02
CA SER A 473 -15.95 0.72 -25.96
C SER A 473 -15.70 -0.49 -25.08
N ALA A 474 -15.78 -0.29 -23.75
CA ALA A 474 -15.61 -1.34 -22.76
C ALA A 474 -16.92 -2.11 -22.46
N LYS A 475 -17.97 -1.93 -23.28
CA LYS A 475 -19.26 -2.62 -23.13
C LYS A 475 -19.39 -3.74 -24.18
N PRO A 476 -19.73 -4.98 -23.79
CA PRO A 476 -20.08 -5.43 -22.42
C PRO A 476 -18.86 -5.69 -21.52
N THR A 477 -17.66 -5.80 -22.10
CA THR A 477 -16.46 -6.31 -21.43
C THR A 477 -15.18 -5.59 -21.87
N PHE A 478 -14.13 -5.66 -21.04
CA PHE A 478 -12.78 -5.17 -21.38
C PHE A 478 -11.67 -5.99 -20.70
N PRO A 479 -10.41 -5.91 -21.17
CA PRO A 479 -9.28 -6.66 -20.58
C PRO A 479 -8.92 -6.21 -19.15
N VAL A 480 -8.61 -7.17 -18.27
CA VAL A 480 -8.28 -6.90 -16.86
C VAL A 480 -6.94 -6.17 -16.69
N GLU A 481 -6.04 -6.24 -17.67
CA GLU A 481 -4.72 -5.59 -17.66
C GLU A 481 -4.76 -4.06 -17.45
N TYR A 482 -5.86 -3.39 -17.77
CA TYR A 482 -6.06 -1.95 -17.52
C TYR A 482 -6.23 -1.62 -16.03
N LEU A 483 -6.57 -2.61 -15.21
CA LEU A 483 -6.85 -2.45 -13.79
C LEU A 483 -5.66 -2.81 -12.90
N ILE A 484 -4.55 -3.31 -13.45
CA ILE A 484 -3.39 -3.80 -12.68
C ILE A 484 -2.10 -3.04 -12.99
N VAL A 485 -1.22 -2.97 -12.00
CA VAL A 485 0.12 -2.40 -12.09
C VAL A 485 1.09 -3.35 -11.40
N ASN A 486 2.26 -3.60 -12.00
CA ASN A 486 3.23 -4.55 -11.44
C ASN A 486 4.30 -3.86 -10.56
N ALA A 487 4.62 -4.49 -9.44
CA ALA A 487 5.81 -4.23 -8.65
C ALA A 487 6.93 -5.22 -9.05
N THR A 488 8.14 -5.02 -8.54
CA THR A 488 9.17 -6.07 -8.48
C THR A 488 9.15 -6.74 -7.10
N HIS A 489 9.84 -7.86 -6.94
CA HIS A 489 9.96 -8.56 -5.65
C HIS A 489 11.37 -9.12 -5.47
N GLY A 490 11.71 -9.53 -4.24
CA GLY A 490 12.99 -10.16 -3.95
C GLY A 490 13.24 -10.39 -2.46
N PHE A 491 14.48 -10.75 -2.15
CA PHE A 491 15.03 -10.92 -0.81
C PHE A 491 16.20 -9.95 -0.62
N PRO A 492 16.48 -9.49 0.62
CA PRO A 492 17.64 -8.64 0.89
C PRO A 492 18.94 -9.43 0.70
N ASN A 493 19.98 -8.78 0.14
CA ASN A 493 21.32 -9.38 -0.03
C ASN A 493 21.97 -9.81 1.30
N ALA A 494 21.57 -9.17 2.41
CA ALA A 494 21.96 -9.52 3.76
C ALA A 494 20.70 -9.50 4.64
N PRO A 495 20.05 -10.66 4.88
CA PRO A 495 18.86 -10.75 5.71
C PRO A 495 19.10 -10.25 7.13
N ASN A 496 18.24 -9.35 7.59
CA ASN A 496 18.18 -8.86 8.97
C ASN A 496 16.70 -8.70 9.38
N PRO A 497 15.97 -9.83 9.53
CA PRO A 497 14.54 -9.81 9.82
C PRO A 497 14.26 -9.32 11.25
N THR A 498 13.07 -8.77 11.43
CA THR A 498 12.54 -8.32 12.73
C THR A 498 12.26 -9.51 13.66
N PHE A 499 11.86 -10.66 13.10
CA PHE A 499 11.66 -11.92 13.83
C PHE A 499 12.79 -12.90 13.52
N LEU A 500 13.44 -13.42 14.56
CA LEU A 500 14.57 -14.35 14.46
C LEU A 500 14.14 -15.82 14.38
N SER A 501 12.86 -16.12 14.61
CA SER A 501 12.28 -17.47 14.59
C SER A 501 10.96 -17.51 13.81
N SER A 502 10.77 -18.63 13.14
CA SER A 502 9.61 -19.02 12.32
C SER A 502 9.13 -20.44 12.69
N LYS A 503 9.44 -20.89 13.93
CA LYS A 503 9.38 -22.30 14.38
C LYS A 503 8.14 -22.61 15.21
N PHE A 504 7.41 -21.62 15.70
CA PHE A 504 6.16 -21.86 16.37
C PHE A 504 5.08 -22.31 15.36
N PRO A 505 4.16 -23.24 15.72
CA PRO A 505 3.11 -23.68 14.82
C PRO A 505 2.25 -22.49 14.34
N ILE A 506 2.11 -22.34 13.02
CA ILE A 506 1.33 -21.27 12.38
C ILE A 506 -0.17 -21.49 12.61
N GLU A 507 -0.89 -20.41 12.90
CA GLU A 507 -2.34 -20.38 13.14
C GLU A 507 -3.20 -20.90 11.99
N ASN A 508 -4.45 -21.26 12.31
CA ASN A 508 -5.50 -21.63 11.34
C ASN A 508 -5.14 -22.79 10.38
N ARG A 509 -4.25 -23.70 10.80
CA ARG A 509 -3.83 -24.92 10.06
C ARG A 509 -4.20 -26.22 10.83
N PRO A 510 -5.49 -26.47 11.09
CA PRO A 510 -5.94 -27.54 11.98
C PRO A 510 -5.44 -28.93 11.53
N GLY A 511 -4.91 -29.71 12.47
CA GLY A 511 -4.41 -31.06 12.19
C GLY A 511 -3.06 -31.14 11.47
N LEU A 512 -2.48 -30.00 11.06
CA LEU A 512 -1.10 -29.91 10.59
C LEU A 512 -0.25 -29.15 11.62
N HIS A 513 -0.71 -27.98 12.07
CA HIS A 513 -0.10 -27.16 13.10
C HIS A 513 -1.14 -26.87 14.20
N ASP A 514 -1.12 -27.65 15.27
CA ASP A 514 -1.98 -27.39 16.42
C ASP A 514 -1.28 -26.42 17.40
N GLN A 515 -1.86 -25.24 17.57
CA GLN A 515 -1.42 -24.26 18.57
C GLN A 515 -2.04 -24.59 19.94
N ASP A 516 -1.20 -24.95 20.91
CA ASP A 516 -1.61 -25.18 22.30
C ASP A 516 -0.61 -24.57 23.29
N LEU A 517 -1.11 -24.20 24.47
CA LEU A 517 -0.32 -23.64 25.56
C LEU A 517 0.78 -24.62 25.97
N THR A 518 0.52 -25.94 25.97
CA THR A 518 1.53 -26.96 26.25
C THR A 518 2.72 -26.86 25.28
N VAL A 519 2.47 -26.57 24.00
CA VAL A 519 3.53 -26.42 22.97
C VAL A 519 4.36 -25.16 23.22
N ALA A 520 3.71 -24.03 23.51
CA ALA A 520 4.39 -22.77 23.86
C ALA A 520 5.25 -22.92 25.12
N LEU A 521 4.66 -23.43 26.21
CA LEU A 521 5.35 -23.68 27.48
C LEU A 521 6.50 -24.69 27.33
N THR A 522 6.32 -25.75 26.53
CA THR A 522 7.37 -26.74 26.27
C THR A 522 8.54 -26.13 25.48
N ASN A 523 8.27 -25.27 24.50
CA ASN A 523 9.33 -24.63 23.71
C ASN A 523 10.13 -23.61 24.53
N ILE A 524 9.48 -22.84 25.40
CA ILE A 524 10.16 -21.94 26.35
C ILE A 524 10.91 -22.75 27.43
N GLY A 525 10.25 -23.77 28.01
CA GLY A 525 10.80 -24.64 29.06
C GLY A 525 11.99 -25.48 28.62
N LYS A 526 12.09 -25.88 27.34
CA LYS A 526 13.29 -26.53 26.78
C LYS A 526 14.55 -25.66 26.85
N ILE A 527 14.41 -24.34 26.81
CA ILE A 527 15.55 -23.39 26.80
C ILE A 527 15.97 -23.05 28.22
N VAL A 528 14.99 -22.71 29.08
CA VAL A 528 15.24 -22.24 30.44
C VAL A 528 15.47 -23.42 31.41
N GLY A 529 14.90 -24.59 31.11
CA GLY A 529 14.95 -25.75 32.00
C GLY A 529 14.32 -25.44 33.35
N GLN A 530 15.02 -25.81 34.43
CA GLN A 530 14.62 -25.48 35.80
C GLN A 530 15.33 -24.23 36.37
N LYS A 531 16.03 -23.44 35.53
CA LYS A 531 16.72 -22.23 36.00
C LYS A 531 15.73 -21.08 36.25
N GLU A 532 16.02 -20.28 37.26
CA GLU A 532 15.42 -18.95 37.41
C GLU A 532 16.34 -17.90 36.80
N LEU A 533 15.83 -17.17 35.81
CA LEU A 533 16.50 -16.00 35.24
C LEU A 533 16.08 -14.77 36.06
N PHE A 534 17.07 -14.01 36.55
CA PHE A 534 16.86 -12.78 37.30
C PHE A 534 17.37 -11.55 36.50
N PRO A 535 16.88 -10.34 36.83
CA PRO A 535 17.40 -9.10 36.24
C PRO A 535 18.89 -8.87 36.48
N ILE A 536 19.58 -8.26 35.53
CA ILE A 536 21.01 -7.96 35.63
C ILE A 536 21.22 -6.82 36.63
N GLY A 537 21.60 -7.19 37.86
CA GLY A 537 22.00 -6.26 38.91
C GLY A 537 21.24 -6.37 40.23
N ASP A 538 20.29 -7.30 40.37
CA ASP A 538 19.41 -7.45 41.54
C ASP A 538 20.08 -8.04 42.81
N GLY A 539 21.39 -7.78 43.00
CA GLY A 539 22.14 -8.15 44.22
C GLY A 539 22.38 -9.63 44.48
N ILE A 540 21.65 -10.53 43.81
CA ILE A 540 21.88 -11.99 43.86
C ILE A 540 23.13 -12.30 43.04
N GLU A 541 24.30 -12.31 43.69
CA GLU A 541 25.54 -12.76 43.06
C GLU A 541 25.39 -14.21 42.57
N SER A 542 25.34 -14.38 41.24
CA SER A 542 25.45 -15.70 40.60
C SER A 542 26.82 -16.30 40.93
N THR A 543 26.84 -17.14 41.98
CA THR A 543 28.10 -17.57 42.60
C THR A 543 28.95 -18.39 41.63
N LYS A 544 30.15 -17.86 41.34
CA LYS A 544 31.19 -18.36 40.41
C LYS A 544 30.93 -17.98 38.94
N GLY A 545 31.87 -17.25 38.36
CA GLY A 545 31.86 -16.76 36.97
C GLY A 545 31.89 -17.79 35.84
N LYS A 546 31.53 -19.06 36.10
CA LYS A 546 31.08 -20.01 35.06
C LYS A 546 29.57 -19.95 34.81
N SER A 547 28.76 -19.53 35.80
CA SER A 547 27.29 -19.48 35.65
C SER A 547 26.88 -18.36 34.71
N ARG A 548 27.42 -17.14 34.90
CA ARG A 548 26.99 -15.95 34.13
C ARG A 548 27.07 -16.13 32.61
N ALA A 549 28.14 -16.72 32.07
CA ALA A 549 28.25 -16.94 30.61
C ALA A 549 27.26 -18.00 30.07
N ASP A 550 26.87 -18.97 30.91
CA ASP A 550 25.83 -19.96 30.60
C ASP A 550 24.43 -19.34 30.72
N ASP A 551 24.24 -18.45 31.68
CA ASP A 551 23.01 -17.68 31.87
C ASP A 551 22.82 -16.66 30.72
N ASP A 552 23.87 -15.95 30.30
CA ASP A 552 23.89 -15.06 29.12
C ASP A 552 23.51 -15.86 27.84
N GLN A 553 24.06 -17.06 27.64
CA GLN A 553 23.71 -17.93 26.50
C GLN A 553 22.25 -18.42 26.54
N VAL A 554 21.69 -18.69 27.73
CA VAL A 554 20.27 -19.05 27.90
C VAL A 554 19.38 -17.84 27.59
N ARG A 555 19.78 -16.63 27.99
CA ARG A 555 19.07 -15.37 27.68
C ARG A 555 19.01 -15.13 26.18
N ASP A 556 20.14 -15.22 25.46
CA ASP A 556 20.17 -15.04 24.00
C ASP A 556 19.29 -16.06 23.26
N LYS A 557 19.33 -17.34 23.67
CA LYS A 557 18.46 -18.40 23.11
C LYS A 557 16.98 -18.15 23.38
N LEU A 558 16.65 -17.65 24.58
CA LEU A 558 15.28 -17.31 24.95
C LEU A 558 14.76 -16.15 24.08
N VAL A 559 15.55 -15.09 23.90
CA VAL A 559 15.21 -13.98 23.00
C VAL A 559 14.97 -14.49 21.57
N GLY A 560 15.84 -15.36 21.05
CA GLY A 560 15.69 -15.93 19.72
C GLY A 560 14.39 -16.70 19.49
N VAL A 561 13.87 -17.39 20.52
CA VAL A 561 12.58 -18.12 20.43
C VAL A 561 11.36 -17.26 20.75
N LEU A 562 11.51 -16.21 21.55
CA LEU A 562 10.44 -15.22 21.77
C LEU A 562 10.29 -14.24 20.59
N SER A 563 11.30 -14.13 19.73
CA SER A 563 11.27 -13.38 18.48
C SER A 563 10.61 -14.19 17.35
N ASP A 564 9.35 -14.60 17.57
CA ASP A 564 8.55 -15.41 16.64
C ASP A 564 7.11 -14.85 16.57
N TRP A 565 6.69 -14.38 15.40
CA TRP A 565 5.39 -13.72 15.23
C TRP A 565 4.21 -14.61 15.63
N HIS A 566 4.24 -15.89 15.26
CA HIS A 566 3.13 -16.82 15.52
C HIS A 566 3.01 -17.13 17.01
N LEU A 567 4.14 -17.20 17.72
CA LEU A 567 4.16 -17.30 19.17
C LEU A 567 3.56 -16.05 19.84
N LEU A 568 3.90 -14.84 19.37
CA LEU A 568 3.31 -13.60 19.90
C LEU A 568 1.79 -13.56 19.65
N ALA A 569 1.36 -13.90 18.44
CA ALA A 569 -0.05 -13.90 18.04
C ALA A 569 -0.89 -14.89 18.86
N PHE A 570 -0.30 -16.02 19.27
CA PHE A 570 -0.91 -17.02 20.16
C PHE A 570 -0.86 -16.61 21.64
N LEU A 571 0.25 -16.06 22.15
CA LEU A 571 0.33 -15.63 23.54
C LEU A 571 -0.64 -14.50 23.86
N ASP A 572 -0.94 -13.63 22.89
CA ASP A 572 -1.97 -12.58 22.98
C ASP A 572 -3.41 -13.15 23.18
N THR A 573 -3.73 -14.34 22.62
CA THR A 573 -5.04 -14.99 22.85
C THR A 573 -5.09 -15.80 24.14
N SER A 574 -3.93 -16.15 24.71
CA SER A 574 -3.84 -17.04 25.88
C SER A 574 -4.42 -16.44 27.18
N GLY A 575 -4.51 -15.12 27.28
CA GLY A 575 -5.05 -14.41 28.45
C GLY A 575 -4.15 -14.40 29.70
N PHE A 576 -2.95 -14.96 29.65
CA PHE A 576 -1.98 -14.96 30.77
C PHE A 576 -1.16 -13.66 30.87
N LEU A 577 -1.01 -12.95 29.74
CA LEU A 577 -0.24 -11.71 29.65
C LEU A 577 -1.21 -10.54 29.47
N ASP A 578 -1.03 -9.48 30.24
CA ASP A 578 -1.78 -8.24 30.05
C ASP A 578 -1.20 -7.38 28.90
N GLN A 579 -1.76 -6.19 28.68
CA GLN A 579 -1.33 -5.31 27.59
C GLN A 579 0.09 -4.75 27.76
N ASP A 580 0.53 -4.54 29.00
CA ASP A 580 1.88 -4.04 29.28
C ASP A 580 2.90 -5.19 29.22
N ASP A 581 2.52 -6.39 29.66
CA ASP A 581 3.30 -7.62 29.52
C ASP A 581 3.51 -7.95 28.03
N MET A 582 2.46 -7.92 27.21
CA MET A 582 2.55 -8.09 25.76
C MET A 582 3.36 -6.98 25.09
N ALA A 583 3.25 -5.72 25.52
CA ALA A 583 4.07 -4.63 25.00
C ALA A 583 5.57 -4.78 25.36
N ALA A 584 5.89 -5.34 26.53
CA ALA A 584 7.26 -5.68 26.91
C ALA A 584 7.80 -6.85 26.07
N LEU A 585 6.98 -7.89 25.85
CA LEU A 585 7.33 -9.05 25.03
C LEU A 585 7.54 -8.67 23.54
N CYS A 586 6.64 -7.88 22.95
CA CYS A 586 6.78 -7.37 21.58
C CYS A 586 8.03 -6.49 21.42
N ARG A 587 8.36 -5.67 22.43
CA ARG A 587 9.61 -4.91 22.45
C ARG A 587 10.82 -5.84 22.44
N LEU A 588 10.87 -6.84 23.32
CA LEU A 588 11.98 -7.81 23.36
C LEU A 588 12.12 -8.57 22.03
N ALA A 589 11.01 -9.03 21.46
CA ALA A 589 10.96 -9.77 20.21
C ALA A 589 11.48 -8.97 19.00
N THR A 590 11.48 -7.64 19.08
CA THR A 590 11.87 -6.72 17.99
C THR A 590 13.18 -5.97 18.23
N THR A 591 13.61 -5.75 19.49
CA THR A 591 14.91 -5.15 19.82
C THR A 591 16.03 -6.17 19.97
N HIS A 592 15.68 -7.44 20.21
CA HIS A 592 16.58 -8.57 20.48
C HIS A 592 17.55 -8.34 21.66
N ASP A 593 17.23 -7.39 22.54
CA ASP A 593 18.07 -6.99 23.67
C ASP A 593 17.91 -7.97 24.84
N SER A 594 18.81 -8.95 24.90
CA SER A 594 18.94 -9.91 26.00
C SER A 594 19.41 -9.30 27.31
N GLY A 595 19.63 -7.97 27.39
CA GLY A 595 19.86 -7.21 28.60
C GLY A 595 18.59 -6.55 29.13
N ALA A 596 18.44 -5.24 28.90
CA ALA A 596 17.48 -4.39 29.59
C ALA A 596 16.01 -4.68 29.20
N SER A 597 15.77 -5.03 27.93
CA SER A 597 14.44 -5.37 27.42
C SER A 597 13.97 -6.72 27.98
N LEU A 598 14.87 -7.71 28.09
CA LEU A 598 14.56 -8.98 28.75
C LEU A 598 14.36 -8.80 30.26
N ASP A 599 15.15 -7.96 30.92
CA ASP A 599 14.96 -7.66 32.35
C ASP A 599 13.62 -6.97 32.63
N ALA A 600 13.20 -6.05 31.75
CA ALA A 600 11.90 -5.40 31.82
C ALA A 600 10.71 -6.36 31.61
N LEU A 601 10.93 -7.50 30.96
CA LEU A 601 9.97 -8.61 30.84
C LEU A 601 10.04 -9.56 32.05
N LEU A 602 11.24 -9.90 32.54
CA LEU A 602 11.43 -10.76 33.73
C LEU A 602 10.76 -10.21 35.01
N LEU A 603 10.64 -8.89 35.12
CA LEU A 603 9.93 -8.21 36.20
C LEU A 603 8.39 -8.25 36.10
N ARG A 604 7.82 -8.76 35.01
CA ARG A 604 6.37 -8.73 34.75
C ARG A 604 5.62 -9.89 35.43
N PRO A 605 4.45 -9.65 36.04
CA PRO A 605 3.75 -10.68 36.80
C PRO A 605 3.12 -11.78 35.93
N GLY A 606 2.55 -11.44 34.76
CA GLY A 606 2.05 -12.45 33.82
C GLY A 606 3.19 -13.29 33.24
N TRP A 607 4.32 -12.66 32.92
CA TRP A 607 5.53 -13.37 32.50
C TRP A 607 6.08 -14.31 33.57
N GLN A 608 6.16 -13.89 34.84
CA GLN A 608 6.58 -14.74 35.96
C GLN A 608 5.65 -15.95 36.13
N THR A 609 4.34 -15.76 35.94
CA THR A 609 3.34 -16.84 35.96
C THR A 609 3.55 -17.82 34.81
N LEU A 610 3.72 -17.32 33.59
CA LEU A 610 4.00 -18.13 32.40
C LEU A 610 5.33 -18.91 32.55
N MET A 611 6.35 -18.28 33.11
CA MET A 611 7.65 -18.90 33.38
C MET A 611 7.57 -19.99 34.44
N ALA A 612 6.75 -19.83 35.49
CA ALA A 612 6.51 -20.89 36.47
C ALA A 612 5.89 -22.13 35.79
N LEU A 613 4.85 -21.94 34.98
CA LEU A 613 4.20 -23.01 34.21
C LEU A 613 5.17 -23.66 33.19
N ALA A 614 6.03 -22.88 32.54
CA ALA A 614 7.00 -23.38 31.56
C ALA A 614 8.07 -24.28 32.22
N ARG A 615 8.44 -24.02 33.48
CA ARG A 615 9.37 -24.89 34.23
C ARG A 615 8.74 -26.20 34.67
N GLU A 616 7.44 -26.21 34.99
CA GLU A 616 6.71 -27.46 35.28
C GLU A 616 6.61 -28.36 34.04
N HIS A 617 6.48 -27.76 32.86
CA HIS A 617 6.47 -28.44 31.56
C HIS A 617 7.88 -28.68 30.97
N ALA A 618 8.94 -28.26 31.66
CA ALA A 618 10.31 -28.49 31.20
C ALA A 618 10.64 -29.99 31.24
N PRO A 619 11.26 -30.55 30.18
CA PRO A 619 11.63 -31.96 30.15
C PRO A 619 12.60 -32.27 31.29
N HIS A 620 12.19 -33.16 32.20
CA HIS A 620 13.01 -33.54 33.34
C HIS A 620 14.30 -34.23 32.85
N SER A 621 15.44 -33.73 33.30
CA SER A 621 16.74 -34.37 33.06
C SER A 621 16.77 -35.73 33.76
N ALA A 622 16.53 -36.80 33.01
CA ALA A 622 16.60 -38.16 33.50
C ALA A 622 18.07 -38.56 33.76
N SER A 623 18.58 -38.21 34.95
CA SER A 623 19.93 -38.60 35.35
C SER A 623 20.01 -40.13 35.52
N GLY A 624 20.81 -40.80 34.69
CA GLY A 624 21.31 -42.13 35.06
C GLY A 624 20.67 -43.35 34.38
N THR A 625 20.55 -43.37 33.05
CA THR A 625 20.74 -44.65 32.33
C THR A 625 21.44 -44.43 30.99
N LYS A 626 22.54 -45.14 30.73
CA LYS A 626 23.11 -45.23 29.37
C LYS A 626 22.20 -46.11 28.53
N ALA A 627 21.27 -45.50 27.80
CA ALA A 627 20.59 -46.13 26.68
C ALA A 627 21.40 -45.88 25.39
N SER A 628 21.44 -46.87 24.51
CA SER A 628 22.20 -46.86 23.25
C SER A 628 21.65 -45.87 22.23
N ASP A 629 22.52 -45.36 21.35
CA ASP A 629 22.16 -44.48 20.23
C ASP A 629 21.02 -45.07 19.37
N PRO A 630 20.06 -44.24 18.91
CA PRO A 630 19.10 -44.62 17.89
C PRO A 630 19.79 -44.75 16.51
N PRO A 631 19.25 -45.58 15.60
CA PRO A 631 19.83 -45.75 14.28
C PRO A 631 19.73 -44.47 13.44
N LYS A 632 20.76 -44.20 12.64
CA LYS A 632 20.73 -43.15 11.62
C LYS A 632 19.93 -43.64 10.41
N ASP A 633 18.74 -43.08 10.20
CA ASP A 633 18.19 -42.97 8.85
C ASP A 633 18.57 -41.60 8.29
N GLN A 634 19.58 -41.59 7.42
CA GLN A 634 19.93 -40.44 6.59
C GLN A 634 19.36 -40.65 5.19
N PHE A 635 18.46 -39.76 4.78
CA PHE A 635 18.39 -39.34 3.38
C PHE A 635 18.18 -37.82 3.33
N ILE A 636 19.27 -37.11 3.62
CA ILE A 636 19.40 -35.69 3.31
C ILE A 636 20.06 -35.62 1.93
N TYR A 637 19.41 -34.90 1.01
CA TYR A 637 19.92 -34.65 -0.33
C TYR A 637 21.12 -33.69 -0.24
N ASP A 638 22.31 -34.25 -0.45
CA ASP A 638 23.55 -33.49 -0.61
C ASP A 638 23.68 -33.02 -2.06
N GLY A 639 23.97 -31.73 -2.24
CA GLY A 639 24.09 -31.10 -3.55
C GLY A 639 25.45 -31.40 -4.17
N GLY A 640 25.59 -32.59 -4.76
CA GLY A 640 26.81 -33.02 -5.43
C GLY A 640 27.26 -32.05 -6.53
N VAL A 641 28.37 -31.36 -6.28
CA VAL A 641 29.18 -30.73 -7.32
C VAL A 641 30.33 -31.70 -7.58
N ASP A 642 30.29 -32.39 -8.71
CA ASP A 642 31.28 -33.42 -9.04
C ASP A 642 32.67 -32.82 -9.29
N SER A 643 33.62 -33.15 -8.42
CA SER A 643 35.05 -33.10 -8.71
C SER A 643 35.76 -34.20 -7.94
N ASP A 644 36.07 -35.31 -8.62
CA ASP A 644 37.44 -35.79 -8.82
C ASP A 644 37.41 -37.22 -9.38
N ASP A 645 38.02 -37.43 -10.55
CA ASP A 645 38.46 -38.76 -11.01
C ASP A 645 39.99 -38.74 -11.10
N ASP A 646 40.61 -39.56 -10.27
CA ASP A 646 42.05 -39.64 -10.02
C ASP A 646 42.75 -40.60 -11.00
N VAL A 647 43.84 -40.14 -11.63
CA VAL A 647 44.80 -41.00 -12.35
C VAL A 647 46.23 -40.46 -12.18
N GLY A 648 46.91 -40.90 -11.13
CA GLY A 648 48.29 -40.52 -10.85
C GLY A 648 49.35 -41.18 -11.75
N PHE A 649 50.57 -40.65 -11.68
CA PHE A 649 51.81 -41.39 -11.96
C PHE A 649 53.00 -40.75 -11.21
N ASP A 650 53.92 -41.59 -10.74
CA ASP A 650 55.15 -41.19 -10.06
C ASP A 650 56.26 -40.70 -11.02
N ASP A 651 57.35 -40.24 -10.41
CA ASP A 651 58.72 -40.13 -10.93
C ASP A 651 59.19 -38.88 -11.73
N ALA A 652 60.06 -38.14 -11.03
CA ALA A 652 61.45 -37.85 -11.41
C ALA A 652 61.84 -36.53 -12.08
N ASN A 653 62.96 -35.99 -11.55
CA ASN A 653 63.93 -35.07 -12.16
C ASN A 653 63.48 -33.65 -12.56
N GLU A 654 64.36 -32.65 -12.60
CA GLU A 654 65.65 -32.34 -11.95
C GLU A 654 65.86 -30.82 -12.18
N ASP A 655 66.75 -30.16 -11.42
CA ASP A 655 67.55 -28.97 -11.76
C ASP A 655 66.94 -27.83 -12.64
N PHE A 656 67.06 -26.54 -12.28
CA PHE A 656 68.34 -25.82 -12.21
C PHE A 656 68.13 -24.33 -11.82
N TYR A 657 69.23 -23.63 -11.52
CA TYR A 657 69.28 -22.21 -11.11
C TYR A 657 69.18 -21.22 -12.31
N ASP A 658 68.80 -19.96 -12.10
CA ASP A 658 69.73 -18.82 -11.84
C ASP A 658 69.08 -17.42 -12.05
N ASP A 659 69.72 -16.37 -11.51
CA ASP A 659 69.36 -14.94 -11.56
C ASP A 659 69.45 -14.30 -12.97
N GLY A 660 68.86 -13.11 -13.18
CA GLY A 660 69.23 -12.29 -14.35
C GLY A 660 68.37 -11.11 -14.83
N GLN A 661 68.07 -10.14 -13.95
CA GLN A 661 68.19 -8.69 -14.17
C GLN A 661 68.18 -8.06 -15.62
N ASP A 662 67.26 -7.09 -15.80
CA ASP A 662 67.27 -5.86 -16.67
C ASP A 662 66.87 -5.81 -18.17
N ASP A 663 66.15 -4.70 -18.44
CA ASP A 663 65.96 -3.85 -19.65
C ASP A 663 64.89 -4.11 -20.76
N ASP A 664 64.00 -3.11 -20.81
CA ASP A 664 63.37 -2.38 -21.94
C ASP A 664 62.23 -2.91 -22.86
N ASP A 665 61.15 -2.13 -22.80
CA ASP A 665 60.24 -1.62 -23.85
C ASP A 665 59.14 -2.46 -24.56
N ASP A 666 58.10 -1.68 -24.88
CA ASP A 666 56.95 -1.83 -25.78
C ASP A 666 55.69 -2.66 -25.40
N ASP A 667 54.57 -1.94 -25.60
CA ASP A 667 53.16 -2.27 -25.65
C ASP A 667 52.75 -3.76 -25.83
N ASP A 668 51.84 -4.26 -24.98
CA ASP A 668 50.67 -4.99 -25.50
C ASP A 668 49.42 -5.04 -24.59
N GLU A 669 48.28 -5.29 -25.21
CA GLU A 669 46.91 -5.06 -24.71
C GLU A 669 46.35 -6.20 -23.82
N VAL A 670 46.16 -5.96 -22.51
CA VAL A 670 45.55 -6.97 -21.61
C VAL A 670 44.02 -6.88 -21.60
N GLN A 671 43.36 -7.78 -22.34
CA GLN A 671 41.92 -8.01 -22.22
C GLN A 671 41.58 -8.80 -20.95
N ILE A 672 40.81 -8.20 -20.03
CA ILE A 672 40.14 -8.93 -18.95
C ILE A 672 38.69 -9.23 -19.36
N SER A 673 38.35 -10.51 -19.38
CA SER A 673 37.07 -11.04 -19.88
C SER A 673 35.93 -10.86 -18.87
N HIS A 674 35.04 -9.90 -19.15
CA HIS A 674 33.74 -9.82 -18.47
C HIS A 674 32.77 -10.89 -18.98
N VAL A 675 32.28 -11.73 -18.06
CA VAL A 675 31.18 -12.69 -18.32
C VAL A 675 29.92 -11.92 -18.73
N ARG A 676 29.37 -12.27 -19.91
CA ARG A 676 28.23 -11.57 -20.51
C ARG A 676 26.91 -12.08 -19.95
N ARG A 677 26.10 -11.16 -19.41
CA ARG A 677 24.66 -11.36 -19.17
C ARG A 677 23.95 -11.33 -20.54
N ALA A 678 23.26 -12.41 -20.91
CA ALA A 678 22.60 -12.49 -22.22
C ALA A 678 21.31 -11.67 -22.27
N SER A 679 21.15 -10.87 -23.34
CA SER A 679 19.87 -10.20 -23.66
C SER A 679 19.14 -11.01 -24.71
N ALA A 680 17.92 -11.47 -24.39
CA ALA A 680 17.01 -11.99 -25.41
C ALA A 680 16.60 -10.85 -26.36
N ARG A 681 16.77 -11.06 -27.67
CA ARG A 681 16.29 -10.14 -28.72
C ARG A 681 15.00 -10.71 -29.32
N ASN A 682 14.00 -9.84 -29.49
CA ASN A 682 12.88 -10.11 -30.40
C ASN A 682 13.39 -10.06 -31.84
N ASP A 683 13.17 -11.13 -32.61
CA ASP A 683 13.12 -11.08 -34.08
C ASP A 683 11.72 -11.56 -34.51
N PHE A 684 11.03 -10.72 -35.30
CA PHE A 684 9.73 -11.02 -35.91
C PHE A 684 9.95 -11.41 -37.38
N SER A 685 9.33 -12.51 -37.86
CA SER A 685 9.17 -12.76 -39.30
C SER A 685 8.02 -13.70 -39.68
N ASP A 686 6.97 -13.12 -40.27
CA ASP A 686 6.20 -13.59 -41.45
C ASP A 686 5.91 -15.10 -41.66
N THR A 687 5.63 -15.87 -40.60
CA THR A 687 5.30 -17.31 -40.73
C THR A 687 3.92 -17.75 -40.18
N ASP A 688 3.21 -16.90 -39.42
CA ASP A 688 1.98 -17.30 -38.73
C ASP A 688 0.73 -17.43 -39.65
N ALA A 689 0.64 -16.63 -40.71
CA ALA A 689 -0.55 -16.58 -41.57
C ALA A 689 -0.77 -17.86 -42.41
N ALA A 690 0.31 -18.53 -42.84
CA ALA A 690 0.21 -19.78 -43.59
C ALA A 690 -0.12 -20.98 -42.68
N THR A 691 0.39 -20.96 -41.45
CA THR A 691 0.27 -22.05 -40.49
C THR A 691 -1.16 -22.14 -39.91
N ALA A 692 -1.80 -20.99 -39.65
CA ALA A 692 -3.20 -20.93 -39.21
C ALA A 692 -4.19 -21.52 -40.23
N ALA A 693 -3.96 -21.30 -41.53
CA ALA A 693 -4.80 -21.85 -42.59
C ALA A 693 -4.66 -23.37 -42.75
N ALA A 694 -3.47 -23.92 -42.49
CA ALA A 694 -3.22 -25.36 -42.53
C ALA A 694 -3.88 -26.11 -41.36
N ILE A 695 -3.88 -25.51 -40.16
CA ILE A 695 -4.51 -26.11 -38.96
C ILE A 695 -6.04 -26.17 -39.12
N ALA A 696 -6.67 -25.11 -39.64
CA ALA A 696 -8.11 -25.08 -39.89
C ALA A 696 -8.60 -26.14 -40.90
N ALA A 697 -7.74 -26.55 -41.85
CA ALA A 697 -8.05 -27.62 -42.80
C ALA A 697 -7.97 -29.03 -42.19
N ALA A 698 -7.16 -29.23 -41.15
CA ALA A 698 -6.93 -30.52 -40.51
C ALA A 698 -8.05 -30.94 -39.52
N SER A 699 -8.91 -30.00 -39.11
CA SER A 699 -9.99 -30.25 -38.13
C SER A 699 -11.29 -30.79 -38.76
N ALA A 700 -11.34 -31.02 -40.07
CA ALA A 700 -12.58 -31.33 -40.80
C ALA A 700 -12.87 -32.84 -40.98
N ASP A 701 -11.92 -33.72 -40.69
CA ASP A 701 -11.95 -35.13 -41.12
C ASP A 701 -12.56 -36.14 -40.11
N ASP A 702 -13.08 -35.70 -38.95
CA ASP A 702 -13.62 -36.62 -37.91
C ASP A 702 -15.00 -36.22 -37.34
N ALA A 703 -15.87 -35.64 -38.19
CA ALA A 703 -17.26 -35.33 -37.85
C ALA A 703 -18.26 -36.36 -38.43
N PRO A 704 -19.25 -36.86 -37.65
CA PRO A 704 -20.27 -37.75 -38.17
C PRO A 704 -21.11 -37.06 -39.26
N ALA A 705 -21.27 -37.73 -40.40
CA ALA A 705 -21.84 -37.13 -41.60
C ALA A 705 -23.27 -36.60 -41.40
N GLY A 706 -23.48 -35.31 -41.66
CA GLY A 706 -24.78 -34.66 -41.67
C GLY A 706 -25.06 -33.64 -40.56
N VAL A 707 -24.03 -33.15 -39.86
CA VAL A 707 -24.16 -32.16 -38.77
C VAL A 707 -23.36 -30.90 -39.10
N LYS A 708 -23.89 -29.71 -38.77
CA LYS A 708 -23.21 -28.43 -38.98
C LYS A 708 -22.70 -27.87 -37.64
N VAL A 709 -21.38 -27.82 -37.48
CA VAL A 709 -20.73 -27.36 -36.25
C VAL A 709 -20.63 -25.84 -36.23
N CYS A 710 -21.08 -25.20 -35.15
CA CYS A 710 -20.97 -23.76 -34.98
C CYS A 710 -19.50 -23.35 -34.74
N SER A 711 -18.94 -22.51 -35.60
CA SER A 711 -17.58 -21.96 -35.48
C SER A 711 -17.34 -21.14 -34.19
N HIS A 712 -18.41 -20.65 -33.55
CA HIS A 712 -18.33 -19.76 -32.38
C HIS A 712 -18.53 -20.48 -31.03
N CYS A 713 -19.30 -21.56 -30.98
CA CYS A 713 -19.61 -22.28 -29.73
C CYS A 713 -19.49 -23.80 -29.82
N THR A 714 -18.95 -24.31 -30.92
CA THR A 714 -18.74 -25.75 -31.25
C THR A 714 -19.97 -26.65 -31.14
N TYR A 715 -21.17 -26.10 -30.93
CA TYR A 715 -22.41 -26.88 -30.90
C TYR A 715 -22.74 -27.51 -32.25
N HIS A 716 -23.35 -28.69 -32.20
CA HIS A 716 -23.70 -29.55 -33.32
C HIS A 716 -25.16 -29.28 -33.74
N ASN A 717 -25.36 -28.57 -34.86
CA ASN A 717 -26.67 -28.14 -35.34
C ASN A 717 -27.16 -29.01 -36.50
N GLU A 718 -28.47 -29.03 -36.73
CA GLU A 718 -29.04 -29.65 -37.94
C GLU A 718 -28.43 -29.05 -39.22
N PRO A 719 -28.25 -29.84 -40.29
CA PRO A 719 -27.61 -29.38 -41.53
C PRO A 719 -28.46 -28.34 -42.30
N SER A 720 -29.74 -28.20 -41.94
CA SER A 720 -30.67 -27.18 -42.45
C SER A 720 -30.68 -25.86 -41.65
N ALA A 721 -29.97 -25.77 -40.52
CA ALA A 721 -29.96 -24.57 -39.69
C ALA A 721 -29.13 -23.42 -40.33
N SER A 722 -29.72 -22.23 -40.38
CA SER A 722 -29.04 -20.98 -40.77
C SER A 722 -28.23 -20.37 -39.62
N ASP A 723 -28.77 -20.46 -38.41
CA ASP A 723 -28.26 -19.86 -37.18
C ASP A 723 -28.19 -20.93 -36.09
N CYS A 724 -27.26 -20.76 -35.16
CA CYS A 724 -26.98 -21.75 -34.14
C CYS A 724 -28.06 -21.80 -33.07
N GLU A 725 -28.57 -23.00 -32.75
CA GLU A 725 -29.62 -23.20 -31.76
C GLU A 725 -29.23 -22.74 -30.34
N ILE A 726 -27.95 -22.78 -30.01
CA ILE A 726 -27.42 -22.40 -28.69
C ILE A 726 -27.09 -20.91 -28.59
N CYS A 727 -26.39 -20.34 -29.59
CA CYS A 727 -25.87 -18.96 -29.50
C CYS A 727 -26.56 -17.94 -30.41
N GLY A 728 -27.46 -18.36 -31.30
CA GLY A 728 -28.18 -17.47 -32.22
C GLY A 728 -27.32 -16.77 -33.28
N LEU A 729 -26.07 -17.19 -33.45
CA LEU A 729 -25.15 -16.66 -34.47
C LEU A 729 -25.21 -17.51 -35.75
N PRO A 730 -24.97 -16.93 -36.95
CA PRO A 730 -24.95 -17.68 -38.21
C PRO A 730 -23.97 -18.86 -38.19
N LEU A 731 -24.36 -19.94 -38.85
CA LEU A 731 -23.61 -21.20 -38.96
C LEU A 731 -22.77 -21.28 -40.25
#